data_AF-A0A7C5VJY9-F1
#
_entry.id   AF-A0A7C5VJY9-F1
#
_cell.length_a   1.000
_cell.length_b   1.000
_cell.length_c   1.000
_cell.angle_alpha   90.00
_cell.angle_beta   90.00
_cell.angle_gamma   90.00
#
_symmetry.space_group_name_H-M   'P 1'
#
loop_
_entity.id
_entity.type
_entity.pdbx_description
1 polymer ?
#
loop_
_entity_poly.entity_id
_entity_poly.type
_entity_poly.pdbx_seq_one_letter_code
_entity_poly.pdbx_strand_id
1 'polypeptide(L)'
;MIKFIMLLVFFIPLILQSVFSYYRRRVVLFKDIWVGIVIAAVGIIFVLVLDEVVKFVIDIFWFEEVGYLNVFWKVIEYKVLIFLVIFFSVFIGFALFVYLPIKIIFPRFPIGLINVKEFELMKVIERFSKIVVWLTMLVIAGYFGYVGATNDWMDIAKFFSKVSTLDYTDPIFGKPAEFYILELPFINAVFNNVLWFLFLVSGFMLFFLYIYLRFKEGFYGVSFWFALLSGRMPDRASRFILNYSIFILIVWLIVLGFRVSLITPYHIMFVDNGLFSGPGYKEVYAVLPIIRVAGVLLIILGLLSFFFLFRNNIRLIFISFGVIVGVIFGIYVIVPSVVEVFVVKPSELDRQKEFIKYSIDSTLKAYNLDKVNEVFFDNKPLSPAIISRNGEVIQNLRLWDWKPLGDAYRQIQTIRFYYKFNDIDVDRYILNGVMRQVMISARELDVDSLPANSKSWINVHFRYTHGIGVVMSPVNEIMPNGMPKLFIRDIPPVSSYPEIVVNEPRIYFGELTDHYIFVNAKIDEFDYPSSSGDGEENVYNRYSGKAGIVMDNFFKKVLVALYLNEDIKILFSEYITPETRLVINRNILNRVQKIMPFITYDKDPYIVVSEGKLYWIIDGYTTSDQFPYSRYVGGINYIRNSVKVVVDAYNGNVEFY
;
A
#
# COMPACT_ATOMS: atom_id res chain seq x y z
N MET A 1 2.29 21.64 19.62
CA MET A 1 2.93 22.54 20.61
C MET A 1 3.99 21.82 21.43
N ILE A 2 3.73 20.60 21.91
CA ILE A 2 4.67 19.79 22.70
C ILE A 2 5.99 19.57 21.94
N LYS A 3 5.93 19.26 20.63
CA LYS A 3 7.13 19.12 19.77
C LYS A 3 8.02 20.37 19.81
N PHE A 4 7.40 21.56 19.76
CA PHE A 4 8.10 22.83 19.84
C PHE A 4 8.68 23.10 21.23
N ILE A 5 7.95 22.75 22.30
CA ILE A 5 8.45 22.82 23.68
C ILE A 5 9.62 21.85 23.89
N MET A 6 9.55 20.62 23.37
CA MET A 6 10.65 19.65 23.45
C MET A 6 11.90 20.14 22.72
N LEU A 7 11.75 20.75 21.54
CA LEU A 7 12.85 21.44 20.86
C LEU A 7 13.43 22.57 21.73
N LEU A 8 12.58 23.41 22.31
CA LEU A 8 12.95 24.56 23.15
C LEU A 8 13.61 24.18 24.48
N VAL A 9 13.21 23.07 25.09
CA VAL A 9 13.66 22.66 26.42
C VAL A 9 14.87 21.73 26.34
N PHE A 10 14.92 20.83 25.36
CA PHE A 10 16.00 19.85 25.28
C PHE A 10 17.10 20.27 24.31
N PHE A 11 16.76 20.76 23.12
CA PHE A 11 17.75 21.00 22.07
C PHE A 11 18.27 22.44 22.04
N ILE A 12 17.42 23.44 22.27
CA ILE A 12 17.86 24.85 22.29
C ILE A 12 18.86 25.15 23.40
N PRO A 13 18.74 24.64 24.65
CA PRO A 13 19.73 24.88 25.69
C PRO A 13 21.06 24.20 25.39
N LEU A 14 21.04 23.01 24.76
CA LEU A 14 22.23 22.31 24.30
C LEU A 14 22.92 23.07 23.15
N ILE A 15 22.15 23.63 22.21
CA ILE A 15 22.66 24.51 21.14
C ILE A 15 23.23 25.80 21.74
N LEU A 16 22.51 26.47 22.64
CA LEU A 16 22.96 27.70 23.31
C LEU A 16 24.20 27.46 24.17
N GLN A 17 24.30 26.33 24.87
CA GLN A 17 25.49 25.96 25.62
C GLN A 17 26.70 25.74 24.71
N SER A 18 26.49 25.15 23.52
CA SER A 18 27.55 25.04 22.50
C SER A 18 27.98 26.40 21.95
N VAL A 19 27.05 27.34 21.75
CA VAL A 19 27.30 28.72 21.28
C VAL A 19 27.94 29.60 22.37
N PHE A 20 27.56 29.42 23.64
CA PHE A 20 28.17 30.11 24.78
C PHE A 20 29.59 29.60 25.06
N SER A 21 29.83 28.29 24.91
CA SER A 21 31.18 27.70 24.90
C SER A 21 32.05 28.32 23.79
N TYR A 22 31.47 28.52 22.61
CA TYR A 22 32.09 29.19 21.46
C TYR A 22 32.49 30.65 21.77
N TYR A 23 31.65 31.43 22.45
CA TYR A 23 31.99 32.82 22.81
C TYR A 23 33.01 32.95 23.95
N ARG A 24 33.10 31.97 24.86
CA ARG A 24 34.01 32.02 26.03
C ARG A 24 35.46 31.69 25.70
N ARG A 25 35.74 31.06 24.55
CA ARG A 25 37.10 30.71 24.10
C ARG A 25 37.52 31.62 22.94
N ARG A 26 38.55 32.47 23.13
CA ARG A 26 39.12 33.38 22.10
C ARG A 26 39.77 32.68 20.89
N VAL A 27 39.63 31.36 20.78
CA VAL A 27 40.17 30.55 19.69
C VAL A 27 39.02 29.76 19.09
N VAL A 28 38.75 29.97 17.80
CA VAL A 28 37.72 29.23 17.05
C VAL A 28 38.16 27.77 16.95
N LEU A 29 37.72 26.93 17.88
CA LEU A 29 37.80 25.49 17.72
C LEU A 29 36.60 25.08 16.85
N PHE A 30 36.88 24.75 15.58
CA PHE A 30 35.94 24.19 14.61
C PHE A 30 34.96 23.18 15.25
N LYS A 31 35.46 22.41 16.23
CA LYS A 31 34.75 21.43 17.06
C LYS A 31 33.47 21.95 17.73
N ASP A 32 33.43 23.19 18.25
CA ASP A 32 32.30 23.69 19.03
C ASP A 32 31.09 24.06 18.13
N ILE A 33 31.35 24.56 16.91
CA ILE A 33 30.32 24.80 15.88
C ILE A 33 29.75 23.46 15.38
N TRP A 34 30.61 22.45 15.17
CA TRP A 34 30.16 21.11 14.77
C TRP A 34 29.29 20.43 15.82
N VAL A 35 29.59 20.59 17.11
CA VAL A 35 28.75 20.06 18.20
C VAL A 35 27.36 20.70 18.17
N GLY A 36 27.27 22.01 17.99
CA GLY A 36 25.97 22.70 17.83
C GLY A 36 25.17 22.22 16.61
N ILE A 37 25.83 22.03 15.46
CA ILE A 37 25.20 21.50 14.24
C ILE A 37 24.72 20.06 14.43
N VAL A 38 25.53 19.20 15.06
CA VAL A 38 25.16 17.81 15.33
C VAL A 38 23.97 17.75 16.29
N ILE A 39 23.95 18.54 17.36
CA ILE A 39 22.82 18.60 18.29
C ILE A 39 21.56 19.09 17.59
N ALA A 40 21.66 20.12 16.76
CA ALA A 40 20.53 20.61 15.96
C ALA A 40 20.02 19.55 14.98
N ALA A 41 20.93 18.85 14.28
CA ALA A 41 20.58 17.78 13.36
C ALA A 41 19.91 16.60 14.09
N VAL A 42 20.44 16.19 15.25
CA VAL A 42 19.83 15.14 16.09
C VAL A 42 18.46 15.59 16.60
N GLY A 43 18.30 16.85 16.99
CA GLY A 43 17.00 17.40 17.41
C GLY A 43 15.97 17.40 16.30
N ILE A 44 16.37 17.78 15.08
CA ILE A 44 15.51 17.73 13.90
C ILE A 44 15.13 16.28 13.60
N ILE A 45 16.10 15.35 13.56
CA ILE A 45 15.84 13.94 13.31
C ILE A 45 14.91 13.37 14.39
N PHE A 46 15.14 13.69 15.66
CA PHE A 46 14.30 13.26 16.77
C PHE A 46 12.84 13.70 16.57
N VAL A 47 12.61 14.95 16.18
CA VAL A 47 11.26 15.47 15.93
C VAL A 47 10.62 14.81 14.71
N LEU A 48 11.38 14.57 13.65
CA LEU A 48 10.89 13.88 12.45
C LEU A 48 10.51 12.42 12.74
N VAL A 49 11.26 11.74 13.63
CA VAL A 49 11.04 10.34 13.99
C VAL A 49 9.98 10.19 15.08
N LEU A 50 9.80 11.19 15.95
CA LEU A 50 8.87 11.13 17.08
C LEU A 50 7.43 10.82 16.61
N ASP A 51 7.00 11.39 15.49
CA ASP A 51 5.64 11.20 14.97
C ASP A 51 5.40 9.75 14.55
N GLU A 52 6.37 9.16 13.85
CA GLU A 52 6.30 7.76 13.46
C GLU A 52 6.38 6.82 14.66
N VAL A 53 7.18 7.15 15.67
CA VAL A 53 7.26 6.37 16.92
C VAL A 53 5.94 6.45 17.70
N VAL A 54 5.36 7.64 17.83
CA VAL A 54 4.07 7.82 18.50
C VAL A 54 2.97 7.05 17.76
N LYS A 55 2.91 7.19 16.43
CA LYS A 55 1.97 6.45 15.59
C LYS A 55 2.15 4.94 15.75
N PHE A 56 3.40 4.45 15.72
CA PHE A 56 3.72 3.04 15.90
C PHE A 56 3.24 2.50 17.25
N VAL A 57 3.45 3.24 18.34
CA VAL A 57 3.00 2.82 19.68
C VAL A 57 1.47 2.86 19.81
N ILE A 58 0.82 3.89 19.26
CA ILE A 58 -0.66 3.95 19.23
C ILE A 58 -1.24 2.83 18.38
N ASP A 59 -0.62 2.50 17.25
CA ASP A 59 -1.02 1.37 16.42
C ASP A 59 -0.90 0.05 17.19
N ILE A 60 0.16 -0.18 17.97
CA ILE A 60 0.27 -1.36 18.86
C ILE A 60 -0.93 -1.44 19.80
N PHE A 61 -1.23 -0.37 20.54
CA PHE A 61 -2.36 -0.35 21.47
C PHE A 61 -3.70 -0.58 20.78
N TRP A 62 -3.86 -0.03 19.57
CA TRP A 62 -5.07 -0.21 18.79
C TRP A 62 -5.19 -1.66 18.29
N PHE A 63 -4.14 -2.24 17.71
CA PHE A 63 -4.16 -3.63 17.23
C PHE A 63 -4.33 -4.65 18.37
N GLU A 64 -3.81 -4.35 19.56
CA GLU A 64 -4.09 -5.11 20.79
C GLU A 64 -5.58 -5.05 21.16
N GLU A 65 -6.18 -3.86 21.11
CA GLU A 65 -7.60 -3.64 21.39
C GLU A 65 -8.54 -4.38 20.43
N VAL A 66 -8.26 -4.36 19.12
CA VAL A 66 -9.09 -5.08 18.13
C VAL A 66 -8.84 -6.59 18.14
N GLY A 67 -7.71 -7.06 18.71
CA GLY A 67 -7.34 -8.48 18.76
C GLY A 67 -6.52 -8.98 17.56
N TYR A 68 -6.02 -8.09 16.71
CA TYR A 68 -5.20 -8.42 15.53
C TYR A 68 -3.71 -8.09 15.68
N LEU A 69 -3.21 -8.00 16.93
CA LEU A 69 -1.81 -7.72 17.23
C LEU A 69 -0.84 -8.71 16.54
N ASN A 70 -1.25 -9.97 16.38
CA ASN A 70 -0.48 -10.97 15.64
C ASN A 70 -0.30 -10.59 14.16
N VAL A 71 -1.31 -10.03 13.50
CA VAL A 71 -1.22 -9.59 12.09
C VAL A 71 -0.26 -8.42 11.97
N PHE A 72 -0.36 -7.45 12.88
CA PHE A 72 0.55 -6.29 12.94
C PHE A 72 2.01 -6.73 13.03
N TRP A 73 2.34 -7.60 13.99
CA TRP A 73 3.70 -8.12 14.14
C TRP A 73 4.14 -8.97 12.96
N LYS A 74 3.23 -9.74 12.35
CA LYS A 74 3.59 -10.58 11.20
C LYS A 74 4.01 -9.74 10.00
N VAL A 75 3.28 -8.65 9.71
CA VAL A 75 3.66 -7.71 8.65
C VAL A 75 5.02 -7.08 8.94
N ILE A 76 5.26 -6.65 10.19
CA ILE A 76 6.55 -6.07 10.58
C ILE A 76 7.68 -7.10 10.48
N GLU A 77 7.45 -8.33 10.91
CA GLU A 77 8.42 -9.42 10.85
C GLU A 77 8.90 -9.64 9.41
N TYR A 78 7.98 -9.75 8.44
CA TYR A 78 8.33 -9.87 7.03
C TYR A 78 9.11 -8.65 6.52
N LYS A 79 8.65 -7.43 6.84
CA LYS A 79 9.33 -6.20 6.42
C LYS A 79 10.75 -6.10 6.99
N VAL A 80 10.93 -6.41 8.27
CA VAL A 80 12.24 -6.40 8.94
C VAL A 80 13.14 -7.49 8.40
N LEU A 81 12.63 -8.72 8.20
CA LEU A 81 13.41 -9.82 7.64
C LEU A 81 13.94 -9.45 6.24
N ILE A 82 13.08 -8.92 5.38
CA ILE A 82 13.44 -8.53 4.02
C ILE A 82 14.39 -7.33 4.02
N PHE A 83 14.14 -6.34 4.89
CA PHE A 83 15.07 -5.24 5.13
C PHE A 83 16.46 -5.77 5.46
N LEU A 84 16.58 -6.67 6.44
CA LEU A 84 17.87 -7.19 6.90
C LEU A 84 18.56 -8.02 5.82
N VAL A 85 17.84 -8.92 5.13
CA VAL A 85 18.41 -9.74 4.06
C VAL A 85 18.99 -8.87 2.94
N ILE A 86 18.22 -7.90 2.46
CA ILE A 86 18.68 -7.00 1.38
C ILE A 86 19.77 -6.07 1.90
N PHE A 87 19.63 -5.51 3.10
CA PHE A 87 20.63 -4.66 3.74
C PHE A 87 21.98 -5.37 3.82
N PHE A 88 22.04 -6.57 4.40
CA PHE A 88 23.30 -7.29 4.55
C PHE A 88 23.84 -7.75 3.20
N SER A 89 22.99 -8.18 2.27
CA SER A 89 23.42 -8.57 0.92
C SER A 89 24.07 -7.39 0.17
N VAL A 90 23.45 -6.22 0.20
CA VAL A 90 23.99 -5.00 -0.43
C VAL A 90 25.21 -4.50 0.32
N PHE A 91 25.20 -4.50 1.65
CA PHE A 91 26.33 -4.05 2.46
C PHE A 91 27.58 -4.92 2.24
N ILE A 92 27.42 -6.25 2.31
CA ILE A 92 28.50 -7.21 2.01
C ILE A 92 28.92 -7.07 0.56
N GLY A 93 27.97 -6.94 -0.37
CA GLY A 93 28.24 -6.68 -1.78
C GLY A 93 29.10 -5.43 -1.99
N PHE A 94 28.75 -4.29 -1.41
CA PHE A 94 29.55 -3.07 -1.48
C PHE A 94 30.92 -3.24 -0.80
N ALA A 95 30.98 -3.96 0.33
CA ALA A 95 32.24 -4.24 1.00
C ALA A 95 33.20 -5.04 0.09
N LEU A 96 32.68 -6.08 -0.56
CA LEU A 96 33.44 -6.98 -1.44
C LEU A 96 33.76 -6.35 -2.79
N PHE A 97 32.79 -5.69 -3.42
CA PHE A 97 32.91 -5.22 -4.81
C PHE A 97 33.32 -3.76 -4.95
N VAL A 98 33.28 -2.95 -3.88
CA VAL A 98 33.72 -1.54 -3.91
C VAL A 98 34.86 -1.30 -2.93
N TYR A 99 34.60 -1.49 -1.63
CA TYR A 99 35.55 -1.12 -0.59
C TYR A 99 36.85 -1.91 -0.67
N LEU A 100 36.78 -3.23 -0.80
CA LEU A 100 37.96 -4.11 -0.84
C LEU A 100 38.86 -3.82 -2.06
N PRO A 101 38.35 -3.74 -3.31
CA PRO A 101 39.15 -3.33 -4.46
C PRO A 101 39.82 -1.98 -4.27
N ILE A 102 39.09 -0.96 -3.82
CA ILE A 102 39.65 0.38 -3.57
C ILE A 102 40.77 0.31 -2.53
N LYS A 103 40.57 -0.43 -1.43
CA LYS A 103 41.56 -0.60 -0.36
C LYS A 103 42.82 -1.34 -0.84
N ILE A 104 42.67 -2.35 -1.70
CA ILE A 104 43.81 -3.09 -2.28
C ILE A 104 44.64 -2.17 -3.18
N ILE A 105 43.99 -1.36 -4.02
CA ILE A 105 44.66 -0.45 -4.96
C ILE A 105 45.27 0.76 -4.22
N PHE A 106 44.57 1.27 -3.20
CA PHE A 106 44.96 2.40 -2.39
C PHE A 106 45.02 2.00 -0.90
N PRO A 107 46.09 1.32 -0.45
CA PRO A 107 46.24 0.90 0.95
C PRO A 107 46.22 2.07 1.94
N ARG A 108 46.70 3.23 1.47
CA ARG A 108 46.43 4.54 2.07
C ARG A 108 45.39 5.22 1.18
N PHE A 109 44.28 5.65 1.78
CA PHE A 109 43.23 6.36 1.04
C PHE A 109 43.89 7.52 0.26
N PRO A 110 43.51 7.80 -1.00
CA PRO A 110 44.15 8.81 -1.84
C PRO A 110 43.79 10.23 -1.35
N ILE A 111 44.28 10.58 -0.17
CA ILE A 111 44.18 11.89 0.47
C ILE A 111 45.50 12.64 0.34
N GLY A 112 46.58 11.96 -0.05
CA GLY A 112 47.84 12.59 -0.47
C GLY A 112 47.75 13.50 -1.70
N LEU A 113 46.52 13.81 -2.15
CA LEU A 113 46.19 14.79 -3.19
C LEU A 113 45.90 16.18 -2.60
N ILE A 114 45.76 16.26 -1.27
CA ILE A 114 45.82 17.52 -0.54
C ILE A 114 47.27 17.64 -0.08
N ASN A 115 47.96 18.69 -0.52
CA ASN A 115 49.36 18.96 -0.19
C ASN A 115 49.48 19.41 1.29
N VAL A 116 49.14 18.51 2.20
CA VAL A 116 49.15 18.74 3.64
C VAL A 116 50.51 18.31 4.15
N LYS A 117 51.36 19.29 4.46
CA LYS A 117 52.70 19.05 5.02
C LYS A 117 52.66 18.41 6.42
N GLU A 118 51.50 18.41 7.08
CA GLU A 118 51.32 17.90 8.45
C GLU A 118 50.82 16.44 8.47
N PHE A 119 51.67 15.56 9.00
CA PHE A 119 51.40 14.13 9.17
C PHE A 119 50.17 13.84 10.04
N GLU A 120 49.92 14.68 11.06
CA GLU A 120 48.76 14.53 11.96
C GLU A 120 47.43 14.87 11.26
N LEU A 121 47.40 15.91 10.43
CA LEU A 121 46.20 16.27 9.67
C LEU A 121 45.86 15.19 8.62
N MET A 122 46.86 14.53 8.03
CA MET A 122 46.67 13.43 7.10
C MET A 122 46.00 12.20 7.76
N LYS A 123 46.40 11.83 8.99
CA LYS A 123 45.75 10.74 9.75
C LYS A 123 44.28 11.04 10.06
N VAL A 124 43.98 12.31 10.39
CA VAL A 124 42.61 12.76 10.68
C VAL A 124 41.72 12.63 9.45
N ILE A 125 42.19 13.10 8.29
CA ILE A 125 41.44 13.00 7.03
C ILE A 125 41.29 11.52 6.60
N GLU A 126 42.30 10.67 6.80
CA GLU A 126 42.19 9.24 6.49
C GLU A 126 41.12 8.55 7.34
N ARG A 127 41.10 8.83 8.65
CA ARG A 127 40.05 8.35 9.55
C ARG A 127 38.67 8.86 9.12
N PHE A 128 38.56 10.14 8.76
CA PHE A 128 37.29 10.74 8.31
C PHE A 128 36.79 10.12 7.01
N SER A 129 37.65 9.93 6.01
CA SER A 129 37.29 9.30 4.73
C SER A 129 36.78 7.87 4.90
N LYS A 130 37.41 7.08 5.79
CA LYS A 130 36.94 5.73 6.13
C LYS A 130 35.54 5.80 6.72
N ILE A 131 35.30 6.69 7.69
CA ILE A 131 33.97 6.88 8.29
C ILE A 131 32.95 7.26 7.22
N VAL A 132 33.28 8.18 6.32
CA VAL A 132 32.39 8.60 5.22
C VAL A 132 32.04 7.43 4.30
N VAL A 133 33.01 6.58 3.93
CA VAL A 133 32.75 5.40 3.09
C VAL A 133 31.85 4.39 3.79
N TRP A 134 32.16 4.03 5.05
CA TRP A 134 31.31 3.11 5.81
C TRP A 134 29.90 3.67 6.01
N LEU A 135 29.78 4.97 6.31
CA LEU A 135 28.49 5.63 6.42
C LEU A 135 27.74 5.62 5.09
N THR A 136 28.41 5.89 3.97
CA THR A 136 27.82 5.83 2.63
C THR A 136 27.31 4.42 2.33
N MET A 137 28.08 3.38 2.66
CA MET A 137 27.66 1.99 2.48
C MET A 137 26.44 1.64 3.35
N LEU A 138 26.43 2.08 4.61
CA LEU A 138 25.29 1.89 5.53
C LEU A 138 24.04 2.59 5.00
N VAL A 139 24.17 3.81 4.49
CA VAL A 139 23.05 4.58 3.93
C VAL A 139 22.52 3.91 2.66
N ILE A 140 23.40 3.49 1.74
CA ILE A 140 22.99 2.79 0.51
C ILE A 140 22.32 1.46 0.85
N ALA A 141 22.93 0.63 1.71
CA ALA A 141 22.35 -0.62 2.14
C ALA A 141 21.01 -0.41 2.87
N GLY A 142 20.92 0.61 3.72
CA GLY A 142 19.69 1.01 4.43
C GLY A 142 18.59 1.42 3.46
N TYR A 143 18.92 2.20 2.42
CA TYR A 143 17.97 2.60 1.39
C TYR A 143 17.45 1.39 0.60
N PHE A 144 18.33 0.49 0.15
CA PHE A 144 17.91 -0.74 -0.54
C PHE A 144 17.07 -1.67 0.33
N GLY A 145 17.48 -1.86 1.60
CA GLY A 145 16.70 -2.60 2.57
C GLY A 145 15.31 -2.00 2.76
N TYR A 146 15.21 -0.68 2.88
CA TYR A 146 13.95 0.04 3.02
C TYR A 146 13.05 -0.10 1.79
N VAL A 147 13.61 0.07 0.58
CA VAL A 147 12.89 -0.08 -0.68
C VAL A 147 12.34 -1.50 -0.81
N GLY A 148 13.16 -2.53 -0.58
CA GLY A 148 12.71 -3.92 -0.64
C GLY A 148 11.67 -4.27 0.43
N ALA A 149 11.83 -3.77 1.66
CA ALA A 149 10.86 -3.97 2.72
C ALA A 149 9.51 -3.25 2.48
N THR A 150 9.50 -2.18 1.67
CA THR A 150 8.28 -1.41 1.40
C THR A 150 7.57 -1.89 0.14
N ASN A 151 8.33 -2.19 -0.92
CA ASN A 151 7.78 -2.48 -2.25
C ASN A 151 7.67 -3.99 -2.53
N ASP A 152 8.66 -4.78 -2.11
CA ASP A 152 8.78 -6.18 -2.53
C ASP A 152 8.25 -7.15 -1.47
N TRP A 153 7.91 -6.67 -0.26
CA TRP A 153 7.59 -7.55 0.88
C TRP A 153 6.40 -8.46 0.61
N MET A 154 5.38 -7.96 -0.09
CA MET A 154 4.18 -8.72 -0.41
C MET A 154 4.50 -9.82 -1.44
N ASP A 155 5.26 -9.50 -2.47
CA ASP A 155 5.64 -10.46 -3.52
C ASP A 155 6.51 -11.59 -2.96
N ILE A 156 7.42 -11.25 -2.04
CA ILE A 156 8.22 -12.21 -1.30
C ILE A 156 7.34 -13.07 -0.38
N ALA A 157 6.40 -12.45 0.36
CA ALA A 157 5.51 -13.18 1.25
C ALA A 157 4.61 -14.16 0.48
N LYS A 158 4.06 -13.75 -0.67
CA LYS A 158 3.28 -14.59 -1.60
C LYS A 158 4.10 -15.79 -2.07
N PHE A 159 5.35 -15.59 -2.47
CA PHE A 159 6.23 -16.66 -2.93
C PHE A 159 6.47 -17.72 -1.85
N PHE A 160 6.73 -17.31 -0.61
CA PHE A 160 7.00 -18.24 0.50
C PHE A 160 5.72 -18.86 1.10
N SER A 161 4.57 -18.23 0.91
CA SER A 161 3.28 -18.69 1.47
C SER A 161 2.35 -19.29 0.41
N LYS A 162 2.87 -19.58 -0.78
CA LYS A 162 2.08 -20.06 -1.91
C LYS A 162 1.42 -21.42 -1.62
N VAL A 163 0.18 -21.55 -2.07
CA VAL A 163 -0.57 -22.82 -2.09
C VAL A 163 -1.16 -22.95 -3.50
N SER A 164 -0.96 -24.11 -4.13
CA SER A 164 -1.49 -24.37 -5.48
C SER A 164 -2.96 -24.76 -5.40
N THR A 165 -3.85 -23.89 -5.90
CA THR A 165 -5.30 -24.04 -5.81
C THR A 165 -6.06 -23.60 -7.07
N LEU A 166 -5.39 -22.99 -8.05
CA LEU A 166 -6.01 -22.50 -9.28
C LEU A 166 -5.98 -23.57 -10.37
N ASP A 167 -7.15 -23.86 -10.94
CA ASP A 167 -7.30 -24.81 -12.04
C ASP A 167 -7.18 -24.13 -13.42
N TYR A 168 -6.00 -23.55 -13.68
CA TYR A 168 -5.67 -22.96 -14.98
C TYR A 168 -4.18 -23.11 -15.30
N THR A 169 -3.92 -23.55 -16.53
CA THR A 169 -2.57 -23.60 -17.12
C THR A 169 -2.57 -22.77 -18.38
N ASP A 170 -1.55 -21.94 -18.54
CA ASP A 170 -1.43 -21.07 -19.71
C ASP A 170 -1.13 -21.87 -20.98
N PRO A 171 -1.75 -21.51 -22.13
CA PRO A 171 -1.65 -22.30 -23.35
C PRO A 171 -0.33 -22.14 -24.12
N ILE A 172 0.51 -21.14 -23.79
CA ILE A 172 1.71 -20.81 -24.56
C ILE A 172 2.98 -21.40 -23.92
N PHE A 173 3.10 -21.28 -22.59
CA PHE A 173 4.25 -21.72 -21.82
C PHE A 173 3.97 -22.97 -20.97
N GLY A 174 2.70 -23.37 -20.80
CA GLY A 174 2.32 -24.54 -20.01
C GLY A 174 2.58 -24.36 -18.50
N LYS A 175 2.60 -23.11 -18.02
CA LYS A 175 2.76 -22.73 -16.62
C LYS A 175 1.40 -22.56 -15.94
N PRO A 176 1.26 -22.98 -14.68
CA PRO A 176 0.04 -22.75 -13.92
C PRO A 176 -0.16 -21.25 -13.64
N ALA A 177 -1.40 -20.79 -13.45
CA ALA A 177 -1.70 -19.39 -13.14
C ALA A 177 -0.94 -18.87 -11.89
N GLU A 178 -0.73 -19.75 -10.91
CA GLU A 178 0.03 -19.44 -9.68
C GLU A 178 1.46 -19.02 -9.95
N PHE A 179 2.09 -19.53 -11.01
CA PHE A 179 3.43 -19.09 -11.40
C PHE A 179 3.43 -17.59 -11.68
N TYR A 180 2.41 -17.09 -12.39
CA TYR A 180 2.33 -15.68 -12.77
C TYR A 180 1.96 -14.77 -11.60
N ILE A 181 1.03 -15.19 -10.75
CA ILE A 181 0.49 -14.36 -9.65
C ILE A 181 1.38 -14.40 -8.40
N LEU A 182 2.03 -15.54 -8.12
CA LEU A 182 2.73 -15.79 -6.85
C LEU A 182 4.26 -15.92 -7.00
N GLU A 183 4.78 -16.35 -8.15
CA GLU A 183 6.21 -16.63 -8.32
C GLU A 183 6.96 -15.61 -9.17
N LEU A 184 6.40 -15.25 -10.32
CA LEU A 184 6.99 -14.32 -11.28
C LEU A 184 7.30 -12.94 -10.66
N PRO A 185 6.48 -12.36 -9.76
CA PRO A 185 6.79 -11.08 -9.12
C PRO A 185 8.05 -11.15 -8.26
N PHE A 186 8.20 -12.23 -7.48
CA PHE A 186 9.40 -12.48 -6.70
C PHE A 186 10.63 -12.61 -7.60
N ILE A 187 10.54 -13.41 -8.67
CA ILE A 187 11.64 -13.57 -9.65
C ILE A 187 12.01 -12.21 -10.27
N ASN A 188 11.02 -11.38 -10.64
CA ASN A 188 11.25 -10.03 -11.13
C ASN A 188 11.97 -9.17 -10.09
N ALA A 189 11.51 -9.18 -8.83
CA ALA A 189 12.12 -8.43 -7.74
C ALA A 189 13.59 -8.82 -7.55
N VAL A 190 13.93 -10.10 -7.54
CA VAL A 190 15.32 -10.56 -7.41
C VAL A 190 16.20 -10.05 -8.57
N PHE A 191 15.77 -10.26 -9.82
CA PHE A 191 16.57 -9.83 -10.97
C PHE A 191 16.70 -8.30 -11.05
N ASN A 192 15.63 -7.56 -10.74
CA ASN A 192 15.66 -6.10 -10.73
C ASN A 192 16.64 -5.59 -9.65
N ASN A 193 16.57 -6.14 -8.43
CA ASN A 193 17.47 -5.77 -7.33
C ASN A 193 18.94 -6.08 -7.65
N VAL A 194 19.24 -7.25 -8.23
CA VAL A 194 20.61 -7.62 -8.65
C VAL A 194 21.12 -6.70 -9.76
N LEU A 195 20.31 -6.41 -10.78
CA LEU A 195 20.70 -5.50 -11.86
C LEU A 195 20.95 -4.08 -11.36
N TRP A 196 20.09 -3.55 -10.47
CA TRP A 196 20.29 -2.24 -9.85
C TRP A 196 21.57 -2.21 -9.01
N PHE A 197 21.82 -3.26 -8.21
CA PHE A 197 23.03 -3.38 -7.41
C PHE A 197 24.30 -3.34 -8.29
N LEU A 198 24.37 -4.18 -9.33
CA LEU A 198 25.53 -4.22 -10.24
C LEU A 198 25.74 -2.89 -10.97
N PHE A 199 24.65 -2.26 -11.43
CA PHE A 199 24.70 -0.95 -12.07
C PHE A 199 25.24 0.12 -11.14
N LEU A 200 24.77 0.15 -9.88
CA LEU A 200 25.24 1.11 -8.87
C LEU A 200 26.69 0.88 -8.48
N VAL A 201 27.12 -0.37 -8.32
CA VAL A 201 28.53 -0.68 -7.99
C VAL A 201 29.45 -0.20 -9.12
N SER A 202 29.10 -0.46 -10.37
CA SER A 202 29.85 0.06 -11.52
C SER A 202 29.85 1.60 -11.54
N GLY A 203 28.68 2.22 -11.38
CA GLY A 203 28.52 3.67 -11.37
C GLY A 203 29.34 4.33 -10.27
N PHE A 204 29.35 3.73 -9.07
CA PHE A 204 30.15 4.19 -7.94
C PHE A 204 31.65 4.07 -8.23
N MET A 205 32.11 2.97 -8.83
CA MET A 205 33.51 2.82 -9.20
C MET A 205 33.93 3.81 -10.29
N LEU A 206 33.07 4.11 -11.26
CA LEU A 206 33.30 5.17 -12.26
C LEU A 206 33.30 6.56 -11.63
N PHE A 207 32.41 6.82 -10.68
CA PHE A 207 32.40 8.08 -9.94
C PHE A 207 33.66 8.25 -9.09
N PHE A 208 34.11 7.18 -8.42
CA PHE A 208 35.37 7.16 -7.69
C PHE A 208 36.55 7.41 -8.64
N LEU A 209 36.56 6.78 -9.83
CA LEU A 209 37.55 7.06 -10.87
C LEU A 209 37.53 8.52 -11.31
N TYR A 210 36.36 9.11 -11.52
CA TYR A 210 36.20 10.51 -11.87
C TYR A 210 36.83 11.43 -10.81
N ILE A 211 36.51 11.20 -9.53
CA ILE A 211 37.11 11.94 -8.40
C ILE A 211 38.63 11.75 -8.42
N TYR A 212 39.10 10.51 -8.50
CA TYR A 212 40.53 10.20 -8.51
C TYR A 212 41.30 10.95 -9.60
N LEU A 213 40.77 10.98 -10.83
CA LEU A 213 41.38 11.70 -11.95
C LEU A 213 41.34 13.22 -11.79
N ARG A 214 40.31 13.78 -11.13
CA ARG A 214 40.19 15.22 -10.89
C ARG A 214 41.20 15.77 -9.89
N PHE A 215 41.58 14.96 -8.92
CA PHE A 215 42.54 15.35 -7.88
C PHE A 215 43.98 15.00 -8.26
N LYS A 216 44.20 14.22 -9.32
CA LYS A 216 45.52 13.81 -9.76
C LYS A 216 46.28 14.94 -10.47
N GLU A 217 47.45 15.28 -9.93
CA GLU A 217 48.37 16.25 -10.54
C GLU A 217 48.74 15.86 -11.98
N GLY A 218 48.69 16.83 -12.90
CA GLY A 218 49.00 16.63 -14.33
C GLY A 218 47.84 16.11 -15.20
N PHE A 219 46.66 15.83 -14.64
CA PHE A 219 45.47 15.46 -15.42
C PHE A 219 44.40 16.57 -15.51
N TYR A 220 44.74 17.78 -15.05
CA TYR A 220 43.89 18.97 -15.14
C TYR A 220 43.71 19.39 -16.62
N GLY A 221 42.48 19.33 -17.13
CA GLY A 221 42.12 19.80 -18.48
C GLY A 221 41.82 18.70 -19.51
N VAL A 222 42.14 17.43 -19.22
CA VAL A 222 41.70 16.31 -20.05
C VAL A 222 40.23 16.00 -19.75
N SER A 223 39.39 15.95 -20.80
CA SER A 223 38.00 15.53 -20.64
C SER A 223 37.94 14.09 -20.13
N PHE A 224 37.23 13.87 -19.02
CA PHE A 224 36.98 12.53 -18.46
C PHE A 224 36.45 11.56 -19.51
N TRP A 225 35.54 12.04 -20.38
CA TRP A 225 34.97 11.26 -21.47
C TRP A 225 36.01 10.85 -22.51
N PHE A 226 36.98 11.70 -22.81
CA PHE A 226 38.06 11.37 -23.73
C PHE A 226 38.98 10.28 -23.12
N ALA A 227 39.30 10.39 -21.83
CA ALA A 227 40.09 9.38 -21.12
C ALA A 227 39.36 8.03 -21.06
N LEU A 228 38.06 8.05 -20.80
CA LEU A 228 37.19 6.87 -20.76
C LEU A 228 37.11 6.16 -22.11
N LEU A 229 36.81 6.90 -23.18
CA LEU A 229 36.62 6.35 -24.53
C LEU A 229 37.93 5.88 -25.18
N SER A 230 39.04 6.58 -24.91
CA SER A 230 40.35 6.19 -25.42
C SER A 230 40.99 5.05 -24.63
N GLY A 231 40.51 4.76 -23.42
CA GLY A 231 41.13 3.82 -22.48
C GLY A 231 42.53 4.22 -22.01
N ARG A 232 42.98 5.44 -22.34
CA ARG A 232 44.30 5.96 -21.98
C ARG A 232 44.22 6.61 -20.60
N MET A 233 44.45 5.79 -19.59
CA MET A 233 44.47 6.21 -18.20
C MET A 233 45.91 6.50 -17.73
N PRO A 234 46.11 7.49 -16.84
CA PRO A 234 47.43 8.04 -16.53
C PRO A 234 48.27 7.15 -15.59
N ASP A 235 47.73 6.08 -15.01
CA ASP A 235 48.46 5.16 -14.13
C ASP A 235 47.83 3.75 -14.12
N ARG A 236 48.39 2.83 -13.30
CA ARG A 236 47.88 1.46 -13.17
C ARG A 236 46.59 1.38 -12.34
N ALA A 237 46.44 2.23 -11.34
CA ALA A 237 45.26 2.25 -10.46
C ALA A 237 44.02 2.74 -11.21
N SER A 238 44.10 3.87 -11.93
CA SER A 238 43.01 4.37 -12.79
C SER A 238 42.61 3.36 -13.88
N ARG A 239 43.57 2.66 -14.49
CA ARG A 239 43.28 1.54 -15.41
C ARG A 239 42.56 0.39 -14.74
N PHE A 240 42.99 -0.01 -13.54
CA PHE A 240 42.34 -1.10 -12.82
C PHE A 240 40.89 -0.74 -12.50
N ILE A 241 40.64 0.45 -11.92
CA ILE A 241 39.28 0.88 -11.56
C ILE A 241 38.39 0.91 -12.79
N LEU A 242 38.88 1.48 -13.91
CA LEU A 242 38.15 1.48 -15.18
C LEU A 242 37.82 0.06 -15.65
N ASN A 243 38.81 -0.82 -15.72
CA ASN A 243 38.62 -2.19 -16.20
C ASN A 243 37.69 -2.98 -15.29
N TYR A 244 37.77 -2.75 -13.99
CA TYR A 244 36.90 -3.36 -12.99
C TYR A 244 35.47 -2.86 -13.09
N SER A 245 35.23 -1.56 -13.27
CA SER A 245 33.89 -1.01 -13.55
C SER A 245 33.30 -1.61 -14.82
N ILE A 246 34.08 -1.69 -15.90
CA ILE A 246 33.65 -2.31 -17.15
C ILE A 246 33.36 -3.79 -16.97
N PHE A 247 34.18 -4.51 -16.20
CA PHE A 247 33.93 -5.91 -15.85
C PHE A 247 32.58 -6.09 -15.15
N ILE A 248 32.24 -5.22 -14.20
CA ILE A 248 30.93 -5.27 -13.53
C ILE A 248 29.79 -4.96 -14.50
N LEU A 249 29.96 -4.01 -15.42
CA LEU A 249 28.98 -3.77 -16.50
C LEU A 249 28.83 -4.98 -17.43
N ILE A 250 29.91 -5.71 -17.68
CA ILE A 250 29.84 -6.95 -18.46
C ILE A 250 29.02 -8.01 -17.73
N VAL A 251 29.24 -8.19 -16.42
CA VAL A 251 28.41 -9.08 -15.60
C VAL A 251 26.96 -8.62 -15.62
N TRP A 252 26.71 -7.31 -15.50
CA TRP A 252 25.38 -6.72 -15.62
C TRP A 252 24.72 -7.04 -16.98
N LEU A 253 25.45 -6.94 -18.09
CA LEU A 253 24.94 -7.31 -19.42
C LEU A 253 24.59 -8.80 -19.54
N ILE A 254 25.39 -9.68 -18.96
CA ILE A 254 25.13 -11.12 -18.95
C ILE A 254 23.88 -11.43 -18.12
N VAL A 255 23.76 -10.86 -16.92
CA VAL A 255 22.57 -11.01 -16.07
C VAL A 255 21.33 -10.44 -16.76
N LEU A 256 21.46 -9.29 -17.44
CA LEU A 256 20.40 -8.71 -18.24
C LEU A 256 20.00 -9.65 -19.39
N GLY A 257 20.97 -10.26 -20.07
CA GLY A 257 20.71 -11.24 -21.13
C GLY A 257 19.96 -12.47 -20.62
N PHE A 258 20.28 -12.97 -19.42
CA PHE A 258 19.50 -14.03 -18.75
C PHE A 258 18.08 -13.57 -18.41
N ARG A 259 17.92 -12.37 -17.83
CA ARG A 259 16.59 -11.80 -17.56
C ARG A 259 15.75 -11.69 -18.83
N VAL A 260 16.33 -11.14 -19.90
CA VAL A 260 15.64 -10.95 -21.17
C VAL A 260 15.31 -12.28 -21.84
N SER A 261 16.17 -13.29 -21.77
CA SER A 261 15.90 -14.59 -22.40
C SER A 261 14.96 -15.50 -21.60
N LEU A 262 15.00 -15.45 -20.27
CA LEU A 262 14.29 -16.40 -19.41
C LEU A 262 13.04 -15.82 -18.74
N ILE A 263 13.00 -14.52 -18.45
CA ILE A 263 11.92 -13.91 -17.65
C ILE A 263 11.01 -13.03 -18.51
N THR A 264 11.60 -12.16 -19.34
CA THR A 264 10.84 -11.26 -20.22
C THR A 264 9.82 -11.99 -21.13
N PRO A 265 10.05 -13.23 -21.61
CA PRO A 265 9.04 -13.99 -22.32
C PRO A 265 7.69 -14.10 -21.61
N TYR A 266 7.67 -14.27 -20.29
CA TYR A 266 6.41 -14.44 -19.55
C TYR A 266 5.57 -13.16 -19.49
N HIS A 267 6.19 -11.99 -19.66
CA HIS A 267 5.49 -10.69 -19.63
C HIS A 267 4.61 -10.45 -20.87
N ILE A 268 4.79 -11.22 -21.96
CA ILE A 268 3.90 -11.11 -23.12
C ILE A 268 2.47 -11.53 -22.79
N MET A 269 2.28 -12.30 -21.72
CA MET A 269 0.99 -12.80 -21.22
C MET A 269 0.05 -11.70 -20.74
N PHE A 270 0.58 -10.50 -20.52
CA PHE A 270 -0.11 -9.33 -19.96
C PHE A 270 -0.30 -8.20 -20.99
N VAL A 271 0.05 -8.44 -22.27
CA VAL A 271 -0.11 -7.45 -23.33
C VAL A 271 -1.59 -7.21 -23.63
N ASP A 272 -1.97 -5.95 -23.80
CA ASP A 272 -3.30 -5.58 -24.30
C ASP A 272 -3.23 -5.30 -25.80
N ASN A 273 -3.97 -6.07 -26.60
CA ASN A 273 -4.09 -5.89 -28.04
C ASN A 273 -5.34 -5.05 -28.42
N GLY A 274 -6.07 -4.50 -27.44
CA GLY A 274 -7.27 -3.69 -27.61
C GLY A 274 -8.54 -4.53 -27.84
N LEU A 275 -8.49 -5.51 -28.75
CA LEU A 275 -9.62 -6.44 -28.99
C LEU A 275 -9.70 -7.53 -27.92
N PHE A 276 -8.54 -8.08 -27.54
CA PHE A 276 -8.38 -9.14 -26.56
C PHE A 276 -7.08 -8.91 -25.78
N SER A 277 -6.94 -9.60 -24.64
CA SER A 277 -5.76 -9.50 -23.79
C SER A 277 -4.92 -10.78 -23.85
N GLY A 278 -3.62 -10.62 -23.63
CA GLY A 278 -2.62 -11.66 -23.85
C GLY A 278 -2.04 -11.64 -25.27
N PRO A 279 -1.03 -12.49 -25.53
CA PRO A 279 -0.25 -12.45 -26.75
C PRO A 279 -1.04 -13.03 -27.92
N GLY A 280 -1.04 -12.31 -29.04
CA GLY A 280 -1.59 -12.75 -30.32
C GLY A 280 -0.54 -13.42 -31.20
N TYR A 281 -0.88 -13.61 -32.48
CA TYR A 281 -0.01 -14.26 -33.46
C TYR A 281 1.36 -13.56 -33.58
N LYS A 282 1.36 -12.22 -33.63
CA LYS A 282 2.58 -11.42 -33.72
C LYS A 282 3.47 -11.63 -32.49
N GLU A 283 2.90 -11.62 -31.30
CA GLU A 283 3.65 -11.76 -30.06
C GLU A 283 4.29 -13.15 -29.95
N VAL A 284 3.53 -14.20 -30.26
CA VAL A 284 4.00 -15.59 -30.12
C VAL A 284 5.02 -15.95 -31.21
N TYR A 285 4.78 -15.57 -32.46
CA TYR A 285 5.61 -16.01 -33.58
C TYR A 285 6.70 -15.02 -34.00
N ALA A 286 6.60 -13.74 -33.63
CA ALA A 286 7.63 -12.73 -33.92
C ALA A 286 8.33 -12.25 -32.64
N VAL A 287 7.59 -11.67 -31.70
CA VAL A 287 8.17 -10.99 -30.53
C VAL A 287 8.89 -11.97 -29.59
N LEU A 288 8.28 -13.11 -29.28
CA LEU A 288 8.83 -14.10 -28.35
C LEU A 288 10.18 -14.67 -28.83
N PRO A 289 10.35 -15.13 -30.08
CA PRO A 289 11.65 -15.51 -30.62
C PRO A 289 12.68 -14.38 -30.55
N ILE A 290 12.28 -13.13 -30.87
CA ILE A 290 13.17 -11.96 -30.83
C ILE A 290 13.65 -11.69 -29.41
N ILE A 291 12.79 -11.75 -28.40
CA ILE A 291 13.15 -11.58 -26.99
C ILE A 291 14.20 -12.63 -26.60
N ARG A 292 14.00 -13.90 -26.96
CA ARG A 292 14.95 -14.99 -26.67
C ARG A 292 16.30 -14.75 -27.34
N VAL A 293 16.30 -14.41 -28.63
CA VAL A 293 17.52 -14.12 -29.40
C VAL A 293 18.23 -12.88 -28.85
N ALA A 294 17.51 -11.82 -28.52
CA ALA A 294 18.06 -10.61 -27.94
C ALA A 294 18.78 -10.89 -26.61
N GLY A 295 18.18 -11.72 -25.74
CA GLY A 295 18.83 -12.17 -24.51
C GLY A 295 20.15 -12.91 -24.78
N VAL A 296 20.18 -13.82 -25.75
CA VAL A 296 21.41 -14.53 -26.16
C VAL A 296 22.45 -13.56 -26.74
N LEU A 297 22.04 -12.60 -27.58
CA LEU A 297 22.94 -11.59 -28.15
C LEU A 297 23.53 -10.68 -27.07
N LEU A 298 22.80 -10.35 -26.01
CA LEU A 298 23.32 -9.61 -24.86
C LEU A 298 24.36 -10.42 -24.07
N ILE A 299 24.16 -11.73 -23.90
CA ILE A 299 25.15 -12.62 -23.29
C ILE A 299 26.43 -12.67 -24.16
N ILE A 300 26.27 -12.84 -25.48
CA ILE A 300 27.40 -12.82 -26.43
C ILE A 300 28.12 -11.47 -26.38
N LEU A 301 27.39 -10.36 -26.34
CA LEU A 301 27.98 -9.02 -26.20
C LEU A 301 28.79 -8.90 -24.90
N GLY A 302 28.29 -9.43 -23.78
CA GLY A 302 29.03 -9.50 -22.53
C GLY A 302 30.34 -10.28 -22.69
N LEU A 303 30.29 -11.47 -23.29
CA LEU A 303 31.47 -12.31 -23.52
C LEU A 303 32.50 -11.68 -24.48
N LEU A 304 32.03 -11.04 -25.56
CA LEU A 304 32.89 -10.29 -26.48
C LEU A 304 33.52 -9.08 -25.80
N SER A 305 32.74 -8.36 -24.99
CA SER A 305 33.23 -7.22 -24.21
C SER A 305 34.30 -7.65 -23.21
N PHE A 306 34.14 -8.81 -22.59
CA PHE A 306 35.16 -9.43 -21.73
C PHE A 306 36.45 -9.73 -22.52
N PHE A 307 36.34 -10.30 -23.73
CA PHE A 307 37.49 -10.53 -24.59
C PHE A 307 38.22 -9.23 -24.99
N PHE A 308 37.48 -8.18 -25.36
CA PHE A 308 38.08 -6.88 -25.71
C PHE A 308 38.68 -6.16 -24.51
N LEU A 309 38.15 -6.39 -23.31
CA LEU A 309 38.74 -5.90 -22.07
C LEU A 309 40.16 -6.45 -21.87
N PHE A 310 40.39 -7.75 -22.11
CA PHE A 310 41.74 -8.34 -22.06
C PHE A 310 42.70 -7.75 -23.10
N ARG A 311 42.18 -7.35 -24.27
CA ARG A 311 42.96 -6.68 -25.32
C ARG A 311 43.16 -5.18 -25.07
N ASN A 312 42.67 -4.65 -23.93
CA ASN A 312 42.69 -3.23 -23.56
C ASN A 312 42.07 -2.31 -24.64
N ASN A 313 41.09 -2.79 -25.41
CA ASN A 313 40.49 -2.03 -26.51
C ASN A 313 39.04 -1.64 -26.19
N ILE A 314 38.89 -0.68 -25.28
CA ILE A 314 37.59 -0.23 -24.75
C ILE A 314 36.71 0.38 -25.85
N ARG A 315 37.31 1.00 -26.87
CA ARG A 315 36.58 1.54 -28.01
C ARG A 315 35.77 0.47 -28.74
N LEU A 316 36.32 -0.74 -28.88
CA LEU A 316 35.60 -1.86 -29.51
C LEU A 316 34.43 -2.35 -28.66
N ILE A 317 34.47 -2.21 -27.34
CA ILE A 317 33.36 -2.54 -26.44
C ILE A 317 32.17 -1.61 -26.74
N PHE A 318 32.40 -0.30 -26.79
CA PHE A 318 31.35 0.67 -27.10
C PHE A 318 30.80 0.51 -28.53
N ILE A 319 31.66 0.24 -29.51
CA ILE A 319 31.23 -0.03 -30.88
C ILE A 319 30.37 -1.31 -30.93
N SER A 320 30.83 -2.40 -30.31
CA SER A 320 30.09 -3.67 -30.29
C SER A 320 28.75 -3.52 -29.56
N PHE A 321 28.72 -2.78 -28.46
CA PHE A 321 27.50 -2.44 -27.75
C PHE A 321 26.53 -1.68 -28.65
N GLY A 322 26.99 -0.60 -29.31
CA GLY A 322 26.16 0.19 -30.21
C GLY A 322 25.61 -0.62 -31.40
N VAL A 323 26.44 -1.48 -31.99
CA VAL A 323 26.03 -2.35 -33.10
C VAL A 323 25.01 -3.40 -32.64
N ILE A 324 25.30 -4.16 -31.59
CA ILE A 324 24.40 -5.24 -31.14
C ILE A 324 23.08 -4.69 -30.62
N VAL A 325 23.11 -3.61 -29.81
CA VAL A 325 21.89 -2.96 -29.33
C VAL A 325 21.11 -2.36 -30.50
N GLY A 326 21.79 -1.75 -31.48
CA GLY A 326 21.15 -1.25 -32.70
C GLY A 326 20.48 -2.35 -33.53
N VAL A 327 21.12 -3.53 -33.65
CA VAL A 327 20.56 -4.70 -34.33
C VAL A 327 19.36 -5.25 -33.56
N ILE A 328 19.46 -5.43 -32.24
CA ILE A 328 18.34 -5.88 -31.40
C ILE A 328 17.16 -4.92 -31.56
N PHE A 329 17.40 -3.62 -31.43
CA PHE A 329 16.36 -2.59 -31.57
C PHE A 329 15.74 -2.61 -32.98
N GLY A 330 16.56 -2.66 -34.02
CA GLY A 330 16.08 -2.75 -35.41
C GLY A 330 15.21 -3.98 -35.65
N ILE A 331 15.66 -5.17 -35.22
CA ILE A 331 14.89 -6.41 -35.36
C ILE A 331 13.58 -6.33 -34.56
N TYR A 332 13.63 -5.84 -33.32
CA TYR A 332 12.47 -5.74 -32.45
C TYR A 332 11.40 -4.76 -32.99
N VAL A 333 11.79 -3.70 -33.67
CA VAL A 333 10.85 -2.74 -34.28
C VAL A 333 10.35 -3.23 -35.64
N ILE A 334 11.27 -3.68 -36.51
CA ILE A 334 10.95 -3.98 -37.90
C ILE A 334 10.19 -5.30 -38.03
N VAL A 335 10.68 -6.39 -37.42
CA VAL A 335 10.14 -7.74 -37.69
C VAL A 335 8.70 -7.89 -37.21
N PRO A 336 8.32 -7.50 -35.97
CA PRO A 336 6.92 -7.56 -35.56
C PRO A 336 6.00 -6.70 -36.42
N SER A 337 6.45 -5.52 -36.86
CA SER A 337 5.68 -4.64 -37.75
C SER A 337 5.43 -5.27 -39.12
N VAL A 338 6.45 -5.93 -39.69
CA VAL A 338 6.33 -6.67 -40.96
C VAL A 338 5.36 -7.85 -40.80
N VAL A 339 5.50 -8.64 -39.73
CA VAL A 339 4.59 -9.77 -39.47
C VAL A 339 3.15 -9.27 -39.29
N GLU A 340 2.96 -8.15 -38.59
CA GLU A 340 1.63 -7.56 -38.43
C GLU A 340 0.99 -7.17 -39.77
N VAL A 341 1.72 -6.43 -40.60
CA VAL A 341 1.19 -5.89 -41.86
C VAL A 341 0.99 -6.97 -42.92
N PHE A 342 1.93 -7.91 -43.05
CA PHE A 342 1.93 -8.86 -44.16
C PHE A 342 1.37 -10.24 -43.81
N VAL A 343 1.33 -10.63 -42.54
CA VAL A 343 0.85 -11.96 -42.11
C VAL A 343 -0.46 -11.87 -41.34
N VAL A 344 -0.56 -10.94 -40.38
CA VAL A 344 -1.73 -10.85 -39.50
C VAL A 344 -2.87 -10.11 -40.18
N LYS A 345 -2.68 -8.84 -40.58
CA LYS A 345 -3.76 -8.00 -41.13
C LYS A 345 -4.49 -8.59 -42.36
N PRO A 346 -3.83 -9.30 -43.30
CA PRO A 346 -4.53 -9.86 -44.46
C PRO A 346 -5.52 -10.98 -44.12
N SER A 347 -5.33 -11.69 -43.00
CA SER A 347 -6.14 -12.83 -42.56
C SER A 347 -6.24 -12.81 -41.03
N GLU A 348 -6.72 -11.69 -40.49
CA GLU A 348 -6.64 -11.40 -39.06
C GLU A 348 -7.46 -12.39 -38.25
N LEU A 349 -8.69 -12.67 -38.68
CA LEU A 349 -9.58 -13.60 -38.00
C LEU A 349 -8.95 -14.99 -37.87
N ASP A 350 -8.46 -15.58 -38.96
CA ASP A 350 -7.90 -16.94 -38.92
C ASP A 350 -6.60 -17.01 -38.10
N ARG A 351 -5.76 -15.97 -38.19
CA ARG A 351 -4.49 -15.92 -37.44
C ARG A 351 -4.68 -15.63 -35.95
N GLN A 352 -5.75 -14.93 -35.57
CA GLN A 352 -5.99 -14.54 -34.18
C GLN A 352 -7.05 -15.40 -33.46
N LYS A 353 -7.88 -16.16 -34.18
CA LYS A 353 -9.01 -16.93 -33.62
C LYS A 353 -8.67 -17.73 -32.37
N GLU A 354 -7.55 -18.45 -32.38
CA GLU A 354 -7.12 -19.29 -31.26
C GLU A 354 -6.69 -18.43 -30.05
N PHE A 355 -5.97 -17.34 -30.28
CA PHE A 355 -5.53 -16.41 -29.23
C PHE A 355 -6.71 -15.65 -28.60
N ILE A 356 -7.71 -15.29 -29.41
CA ILE A 356 -8.96 -14.71 -28.93
C ILE A 356 -9.69 -15.71 -28.04
N LYS A 357 -9.76 -16.99 -28.44
CA LYS A 357 -10.35 -18.05 -27.61
C LYS A 357 -9.62 -18.17 -26.28
N TYR A 358 -8.28 -18.17 -26.27
CA TYR A 358 -7.50 -18.19 -25.02
C TYR A 358 -7.80 -16.99 -24.11
N SER A 359 -7.95 -15.80 -24.68
CA SER A 359 -8.33 -14.62 -23.90
C SER A 359 -9.73 -14.74 -23.30
N ILE A 360 -10.71 -15.25 -24.07
CA ILE A 360 -12.07 -15.48 -23.57
C ILE A 360 -12.06 -16.52 -22.45
N ASP A 361 -11.48 -17.70 -22.67
CA ASP A 361 -11.45 -18.80 -21.70
C ASP A 361 -10.72 -18.37 -20.42
N SER A 362 -9.59 -17.66 -20.56
CA SER A 362 -8.84 -17.11 -19.42
C SER A 362 -9.64 -16.06 -18.66
N THR A 363 -10.28 -15.12 -19.36
CA THR A 363 -11.10 -14.07 -18.72
C THR A 363 -12.27 -14.68 -17.97
N LEU A 364 -12.99 -15.63 -18.58
CA LEU A 364 -14.10 -16.30 -17.91
C LEU A 364 -13.65 -17.00 -16.64
N LYS A 365 -12.52 -17.74 -16.69
CA LYS A 365 -11.94 -18.34 -15.49
C LYS A 365 -11.47 -17.31 -14.48
N ALA A 366 -10.74 -16.28 -14.90
CA ALA A 366 -10.14 -15.28 -14.00
C ALA A 366 -11.17 -14.43 -13.25
N TYR A 367 -12.39 -14.30 -13.78
CA TYR A 367 -13.53 -13.63 -13.14
C TYR A 367 -14.59 -14.60 -12.60
N ASN A 368 -14.35 -15.92 -12.65
CA ASN A 368 -15.29 -16.97 -12.23
C ASN A 368 -16.65 -16.89 -12.97
N LEU A 369 -16.62 -16.48 -14.23
CA LEU A 369 -17.76 -16.39 -15.15
C LEU A 369 -17.96 -17.68 -15.97
N ASP A 370 -17.02 -18.61 -15.92
CA ASP A 370 -17.10 -19.93 -16.56
C ASP A 370 -18.14 -20.86 -15.91
N LYS A 371 -18.65 -20.48 -14.74
CA LYS A 371 -19.66 -21.23 -13.96
C LYS A 371 -21.03 -20.55 -13.92
N VAL A 372 -21.27 -19.58 -14.81
CA VAL A 372 -22.54 -18.85 -14.86
C VAL A 372 -23.59 -19.71 -15.57
N ASN A 373 -24.75 -19.87 -14.93
CA ASN A 373 -25.90 -20.54 -15.53
C ASN A 373 -26.77 -19.52 -16.25
N GLU A 374 -26.81 -19.57 -17.59
CA GLU A 374 -27.72 -18.76 -18.38
C GLU A 374 -29.12 -19.39 -18.39
N VAL A 375 -30.12 -18.64 -17.90
CA VAL A 375 -31.52 -19.08 -17.88
C VAL A 375 -32.31 -18.16 -18.81
N PHE A 376 -32.67 -18.68 -19.98
CA PHE A 376 -33.62 -18.01 -20.87
C PHE A 376 -35.04 -18.17 -20.30
N PHE A 377 -35.72 -17.06 -20.04
CA PHE A 377 -37.12 -17.07 -19.60
C PHE A 377 -38.04 -16.67 -20.76
N ASP A 378 -39.17 -17.36 -20.86
CA ASP A 378 -40.18 -17.11 -21.88
C ASP A 378 -41.13 -15.99 -21.40
N ASN A 379 -41.31 -14.95 -22.22
CA ASN A 379 -42.14 -13.79 -21.87
C ASN A 379 -43.64 -14.09 -22.11
N LYS A 380 -44.15 -15.11 -21.42
CA LYS A 380 -45.58 -15.48 -21.50
C LYS A 380 -46.43 -14.50 -20.68
N PRO A 381 -47.65 -14.18 -21.13
CA PRO A 381 -48.57 -13.37 -20.35
C PRO A 381 -48.88 -14.04 -19.00
N LEU A 382 -48.88 -13.24 -17.94
CA LEU A 382 -49.22 -13.68 -16.59
C LEU A 382 -50.68 -14.18 -16.55
N SER A 383 -50.89 -15.38 -16.00
CA SER A 383 -52.24 -15.89 -15.68
C SER A 383 -52.53 -15.75 -14.18
N PRO A 384 -53.79 -15.60 -13.76
CA PRO A 384 -54.16 -15.56 -12.34
C PRO A 384 -53.64 -16.79 -11.57
N ALA A 385 -53.64 -17.97 -12.18
CA ALA A 385 -53.12 -19.19 -11.58
C ALA A 385 -51.61 -19.13 -11.30
N ILE A 386 -50.82 -18.48 -12.17
CA ILE A 386 -49.38 -18.27 -11.95
C ILE A 386 -49.16 -17.31 -10.79
N ILE A 387 -49.93 -16.21 -10.72
CA ILE A 387 -49.82 -15.23 -9.63
C ILE A 387 -50.16 -15.88 -8.29
N SER A 388 -51.26 -16.65 -8.21
CA SER A 388 -51.67 -17.32 -6.97
C SER A 388 -50.67 -18.37 -6.49
N ARG A 389 -49.91 -19.02 -7.39
CA ARG A 389 -48.88 -20.01 -7.02
C ARG A 389 -47.56 -19.38 -6.60
N ASN A 390 -47.29 -18.12 -6.96
CA ASN A 390 -46.02 -17.43 -6.70
C ASN A 390 -46.19 -16.31 -5.67
N GLY A 391 -46.97 -16.55 -4.61
CA GLY A 391 -47.25 -15.57 -3.56
C GLY A 391 -45.98 -14.99 -2.93
N GLU A 392 -44.96 -15.81 -2.68
CA GLU A 392 -43.67 -15.36 -2.11
C GLU A 392 -42.93 -14.37 -3.02
N VAL A 393 -42.96 -14.58 -4.35
CA VAL A 393 -42.33 -13.67 -5.31
C VAL A 393 -43.06 -12.33 -5.31
N ILE A 394 -44.39 -12.35 -5.33
CA ILE A 394 -45.22 -11.12 -5.30
C ILE A 394 -45.01 -10.35 -3.99
N GLN A 395 -44.90 -11.06 -2.87
CA GLN A 395 -44.64 -10.46 -1.56
C GLN A 395 -43.24 -9.84 -1.41
N ASN A 396 -42.33 -10.12 -2.34
CA ASN A 396 -40.96 -9.62 -2.35
C ASN A 396 -40.63 -8.80 -3.61
N LEU A 397 -41.62 -8.51 -4.45
CA LEU A 397 -41.41 -7.74 -5.67
C LEU A 397 -41.08 -6.28 -5.31
N ARG A 398 -39.81 -5.90 -5.48
CA ARG A 398 -39.33 -4.58 -5.12
C ARG A 398 -40.01 -3.48 -5.95
N LEU A 399 -40.82 -2.67 -5.28
CA LEU A 399 -41.46 -1.47 -5.84
C LEU A 399 -40.69 -0.20 -5.50
N TRP A 400 -39.98 -0.17 -4.37
CA TRP A 400 -39.15 0.95 -3.97
C TRP A 400 -37.82 0.97 -4.72
N ASP A 401 -37.43 2.15 -5.21
CA ASP A 401 -36.04 2.45 -5.58
C ASP A 401 -35.30 2.99 -4.36
N TRP A 402 -34.04 2.62 -4.18
CA TRP A 402 -33.27 2.94 -2.99
C TRP A 402 -32.99 4.44 -2.84
N LYS A 403 -32.85 5.19 -3.95
CA LYS A 403 -32.58 6.64 -3.90
C LYS A 403 -33.74 7.46 -3.34
N PRO A 404 -34.97 7.41 -3.91
CA PRO A 404 -36.10 8.16 -3.39
C PRO A 404 -36.55 7.62 -2.02
N LEU A 405 -36.31 6.34 -1.72
CA LEU A 405 -36.59 5.82 -0.38
C LEU A 405 -35.68 6.46 0.68
N GLY A 406 -34.41 6.70 0.36
CA GLY A 406 -33.50 7.46 1.22
C GLY A 406 -33.99 8.87 1.53
N ASP A 407 -34.57 9.58 0.54
CA ASP A 407 -35.20 10.89 0.77
C ASP A 407 -36.43 10.78 1.67
N ALA A 408 -37.26 9.76 1.45
CA ALA A 408 -38.41 9.50 2.31
C ALA A 408 -37.97 9.24 3.76
N TYR A 409 -36.99 8.36 3.98
CA TYR A 409 -36.43 8.11 5.31
C TYR A 409 -35.90 9.39 5.95
N ARG A 410 -35.18 10.23 5.18
CA ARG A 410 -34.71 11.53 5.68
C ARG A 410 -35.87 12.45 6.08
N GLN A 411 -36.98 12.43 5.36
CA GLN A 411 -38.14 13.27 5.66
C GLN A 411 -38.88 12.81 6.92
N ILE A 412 -39.10 11.50 7.09
CA ILE A 412 -39.96 10.99 8.17
C ILE A 412 -39.22 10.46 9.40
N GLN A 413 -37.91 10.20 9.32
CA GLN A 413 -37.18 9.45 10.35
C GLN A 413 -35.82 10.05 10.76
N THR A 414 -35.44 11.21 10.20
CA THR A 414 -34.24 11.95 10.62
C THR A 414 -34.37 12.45 12.07
N ILE A 415 -35.54 12.99 12.43
CA ILE A 415 -35.89 13.54 13.77
C ILE A 415 -35.05 14.77 14.20
N ARG A 416 -33.73 14.77 13.95
CA ARG A 416 -32.76 15.85 14.17
C ARG A 416 -31.73 15.88 13.04
N PHE A 417 -31.32 17.08 12.61
CA PHE A 417 -30.46 17.29 11.44
C PHE A 417 -29.07 16.64 11.49
N TYR A 418 -28.57 16.30 12.67
CA TYR A 418 -27.28 15.61 12.84
C TYR A 418 -27.39 14.09 12.66
N TYR A 419 -28.59 13.53 12.54
CA TYR A 419 -28.77 12.14 12.14
C TYR A 419 -28.88 12.05 10.62
N LYS A 420 -28.17 11.08 10.04
CA LYS A 420 -28.11 10.90 8.59
C LYS A 420 -28.23 9.43 8.24
N PHE A 421 -28.91 9.19 7.12
CA PHE A 421 -28.97 7.91 6.43
C PHE A 421 -28.02 8.01 5.25
N ASN A 422 -26.90 7.28 5.29
CA ASN A 422 -25.85 7.34 4.28
C ASN A 422 -26.35 6.78 2.94
N ASP A 423 -26.90 5.59 2.99
CA ASP A 423 -27.42 4.81 1.87
C ASP A 423 -28.63 3.95 2.30
N ILE A 424 -29.13 3.11 1.40
CA ILE A 424 -30.23 2.18 1.65
C ILE A 424 -29.82 0.81 1.11
N ASP A 425 -29.73 -0.15 2.01
CA ASP A 425 -29.40 -1.54 1.73
C ASP A 425 -30.64 -2.38 1.43
N VAL A 426 -30.42 -3.52 0.79
CA VAL A 426 -31.45 -4.53 0.52
C VAL A 426 -31.09 -5.83 1.21
N ASP A 427 -31.98 -6.31 2.08
CA ASP A 427 -31.74 -7.49 2.90
C ASP A 427 -32.99 -8.40 2.95
N ARG A 428 -32.87 -9.57 3.56
CA ARG A 428 -33.93 -10.59 3.67
C ARG A 428 -34.01 -11.14 5.09
N TYR A 429 -35.21 -11.08 5.66
CA TYR A 429 -35.51 -11.62 7.00
C TYR A 429 -36.63 -12.64 6.94
N ILE A 430 -36.60 -13.62 7.84
CA ILE A 430 -37.74 -14.52 8.06
C ILE A 430 -38.63 -13.85 9.11
N LEU A 431 -39.80 -13.38 8.68
CA LEU A 431 -40.78 -12.70 9.54
C LEU A 431 -42.06 -13.53 9.59
N ASN A 432 -42.51 -13.92 10.79
CA ASN A 432 -43.65 -14.84 10.96
C ASN A 432 -43.52 -16.13 10.12
N GLY A 433 -42.29 -16.66 9.98
CA GLY A 433 -42.00 -17.86 9.20
C GLY A 433 -41.94 -17.67 7.67
N VAL A 434 -42.11 -16.45 7.15
CA VAL A 434 -42.06 -16.16 5.71
C VAL A 434 -40.86 -15.26 5.39
N MET A 435 -40.12 -15.59 4.33
CA MET A 435 -39.02 -14.75 3.87
C MET A 435 -39.57 -13.44 3.27
N ARG A 436 -39.16 -12.32 3.87
CA ARG A 436 -39.50 -10.96 3.44
C ARG A 436 -38.23 -10.19 3.10
N GLN A 437 -38.22 -9.63 1.91
CA GLN A 437 -37.20 -8.70 1.45
C GLN A 437 -37.53 -7.32 1.99
N VAL A 438 -36.52 -6.68 2.56
CA VAL A 438 -36.62 -5.37 3.20
C VAL A 438 -35.57 -4.43 2.64
N MET A 439 -35.81 -3.14 2.86
CA MET A 439 -34.83 -2.08 2.70
C MET A 439 -34.51 -1.50 4.06
N ILE A 440 -33.23 -1.43 4.38
CA ILE A 440 -32.72 -1.02 5.70
C ILE A 440 -31.70 0.10 5.54
N SER A 441 -31.60 0.97 6.54
CA SER A 441 -30.56 1.99 6.58
C SER A 441 -30.20 2.32 8.02
N ALA A 442 -28.90 2.49 8.27
CA ALA A 442 -28.38 2.91 9.56
C ALA A 442 -28.62 4.41 9.79
N ARG A 443 -29.09 4.75 10.99
CA ARG A 443 -29.18 6.14 11.42
C ARG A 443 -27.89 6.54 12.11
N GLU A 444 -26.95 7.04 11.33
CA GLU A 444 -25.64 7.45 11.81
C GLU A 444 -25.61 8.91 12.26
N LEU A 445 -24.64 9.24 13.10
CA LEU A 445 -24.40 10.59 13.60
C LEU A 445 -23.38 11.28 12.69
N ASP A 446 -23.80 12.38 12.07
CA ASP A 446 -22.94 13.30 11.34
C ASP A 446 -22.63 14.52 12.21
N VAL A 447 -21.44 14.51 12.81
CA VAL A 447 -20.93 15.59 13.66
C VAL A 447 -20.80 16.90 12.87
N ASP A 448 -20.54 16.83 11.55
CA ASP A 448 -20.39 18.01 10.73
C ASP A 448 -21.71 18.73 10.45
N SER A 449 -22.83 18.04 10.65
CA SER A 449 -24.17 18.61 10.59
C SER A 449 -24.62 19.24 11.91
N LEU A 450 -23.80 19.21 12.98
CA LEU A 450 -24.09 19.92 14.22
C LEU A 450 -24.07 21.46 14.01
N PRO A 451 -24.97 22.22 14.68
CA PRO A 451 -24.91 23.67 14.69
C PRO A 451 -23.53 24.21 15.10
N ALA A 452 -23.08 25.30 14.48
CA ALA A 452 -21.73 25.83 14.68
C ALA A 452 -21.40 26.17 16.15
N ASN A 453 -22.40 26.65 16.91
CA ASN A 453 -22.30 26.91 18.34
C ASN A 453 -22.21 25.63 19.19
N SER A 454 -22.60 24.48 18.65
CA SER A 454 -22.54 23.17 19.30
C SER A 454 -21.33 22.34 18.89
N LYS A 455 -20.49 22.78 17.93
CA LYS A 455 -19.25 22.10 17.51
C LYS A 455 -18.04 22.39 18.43
N SER A 456 -18.25 22.33 19.74
CA SER A 456 -17.13 22.42 20.69
C SER A 456 -16.39 21.07 20.77
N TRP A 457 -15.11 21.09 21.16
CA TRP A 457 -14.31 19.86 21.31
C TRP A 457 -14.97 18.84 22.26
N ILE A 458 -15.54 19.33 23.37
CA ILE A 458 -16.29 18.48 24.31
C ILE A 458 -17.52 17.83 23.65
N ASN A 459 -18.27 18.60 22.84
CA ASN A 459 -19.45 18.07 22.19
C ASN A 459 -19.11 17.03 21.13
N VAL A 460 -18.10 17.31 20.30
CA VAL A 460 -17.67 16.41 19.22
C VAL A 460 -17.07 15.11 19.74
N HIS A 461 -16.28 15.15 20.81
CA HIS A 461 -15.49 13.99 21.24
C HIS A 461 -16.03 13.27 22.47
N PHE A 462 -16.95 13.85 23.24
CA PHE A 462 -17.46 13.25 24.49
C PHE A 462 -18.97 13.16 24.55
N ARG A 463 -19.70 14.08 23.92
CA ARG A 463 -21.17 14.13 24.02
C ARG A 463 -21.84 13.45 22.83
N TYR A 464 -21.55 13.89 21.62
CA TYR A 464 -22.12 13.34 20.39
C TYR A 464 -21.20 12.24 19.87
N THR A 465 -21.32 11.05 20.45
CA THR A 465 -20.37 9.94 20.21
C THR A 465 -20.90 8.90 19.23
N HIS A 466 -22.21 8.69 19.11
CA HIS A 466 -22.78 7.57 18.36
C HIS A 466 -24.07 7.94 17.62
N GLY A 467 -24.37 7.18 16.56
CA GLY A 467 -25.68 7.14 15.91
C GLY A 467 -26.66 6.21 16.65
N ILE A 468 -27.91 6.12 16.20
CA ILE A 468 -28.94 5.35 16.92
C ILE A 468 -29.96 4.66 16.02
N GLY A 469 -29.84 3.34 15.94
CA GLY A 469 -30.79 2.41 15.35
C GLY A 469 -30.75 2.37 13.84
N VAL A 470 -31.71 1.65 13.29
CA VAL A 470 -31.93 1.48 11.86
C VAL A 470 -33.38 1.81 11.52
N VAL A 471 -33.62 2.19 10.27
CA VAL A 471 -34.98 2.30 9.71
C VAL A 471 -35.14 1.20 8.69
N MET A 472 -36.24 0.46 8.77
CA MET A 472 -36.50 -0.69 7.90
C MET A 472 -37.91 -0.60 7.32
N SER A 473 -38.06 -0.90 6.04
CA SER A 473 -39.35 -1.02 5.35
C SER A 473 -39.36 -2.27 4.45
N PRO A 474 -40.52 -2.90 4.20
CA PRO A 474 -40.61 -3.92 3.16
C PRO A 474 -40.45 -3.27 1.79
N VAL A 475 -39.92 -4.02 0.84
CA VAL A 475 -39.63 -3.50 -0.50
C VAL A 475 -40.86 -3.14 -1.34
N ASN A 476 -42.07 -3.46 -0.89
CA ASN A 476 -43.29 -3.43 -1.70
C ASN A 476 -44.56 -2.89 -1.01
N GLU A 477 -44.50 -2.43 0.25
CA GLU A 477 -45.69 -1.90 0.93
C GLU A 477 -45.67 -0.38 0.97
N ILE A 478 -46.75 0.21 0.44
CA ILE A 478 -46.96 1.65 0.32
C ILE A 478 -48.16 2.05 1.19
N MET A 479 -47.99 3.06 2.03
CA MET A 479 -49.07 3.62 2.81
C MET A 479 -49.99 4.52 1.95
N PRO A 480 -51.23 4.80 2.37
CA PRO A 480 -52.16 5.64 1.59
C PRO A 480 -51.65 7.05 1.28
N ASN A 481 -50.71 7.57 2.08
CA ASN A 481 -50.06 8.87 1.88
C ASN A 481 -48.86 8.80 0.91
N GLY A 482 -48.60 7.64 0.28
CA GLY A 482 -47.48 7.43 -0.64
C GLY A 482 -46.14 7.15 0.04
N MET A 483 -46.09 7.08 1.38
CA MET A 483 -44.85 6.82 2.13
C MET A 483 -44.60 5.32 2.33
N PRO A 484 -43.35 4.90 2.57
CA PRO A 484 -43.05 3.51 2.92
C PRO A 484 -43.68 3.14 4.26
N LYS A 485 -44.23 1.92 4.34
CA LYS A 485 -44.58 1.33 5.63
C LYS A 485 -43.29 0.95 6.37
N LEU A 486 -43.14 1.33 7.63
CA LEU A 486 -41.93 1.03 8.40
C LEU A 486 -42.13 -0.19 9.29
N PHE A 487 -41.18 -1.13 9.24
CA PHE A 487 -41.05 -2.27 10.15
C PHE A 487 -40.25 -1.88 11.40
N ILE A 488 -39.18 -1.09 11.25
CA ILE A 488 -38.41 -0.49 12.34
C ILE A 488 -38.41 1.03 12.14
N ARG A 489 -38.72 1.79 13.19
CA ARG A 489 -38.86 3.25 13.14
C ARG A 489 -38.61 3.90 14.51
N ASP A 490 -38.53 5.22 14.50
CA ASP A 490 -38.44 6.16 15.63
C ASP A 490 -37.12 6.06 16.42
N ILE A 491 -37.03 6.86 17.49
CA ILE A 491 -35.91 6.89 18.44
C ILE A 491 -36.51 6.95 19.87
N PRO A 492 -36.23 5.96 20.74
CA PRO A 492 -35.50 4.72 20.46
C PRO A 492 -36.22 3.86 19.40
N PRO A 493 -35.51 2.99 18.66
CA PRO A 493 -36.12 2.24 17.58
C PRO A 493 -37.15 1.23 18.10
N VAL A 494 -38.33 1.25 17.48
CA VAL A 494 -39.44 0.34 17.78
C VAL A 494 -39.65 -0.58 16.59
N SER A 495 -39.71 -1.88 16.88
CA SER A 495 -39.86 -2.93 15.86
C SER A 495 -41.29 -3.46 15.83
N SER A 496 -41.81 -3.67 14.63
CA SER A 496 -43.16 -4.23 14.40
C SER A 496 -43.22 -5.75 14.51
N TYR A 497 -42.07 -6.41 14.47
CA TYR A 497 -41.92 -7.87 14.53
C TYR A 497 -40.89 -8.26 15.62
N PRO A 498 -41.14 -9.34 16.37
CA PRO A 498 -40.23 -9.80 17.43
C PRO A 498 -38.87 -10.29 16.90
N GLU A 499 -38.80 -10.77 15.65
CA GLU A 499 -37.60 -11.34 15.05
C GLU A 499 -36.52 -10.30 14.70
N ILE A 500 -36.90 -9.02 14.60
CA ILE A 500 -36.00 -7.90 14.20
C ILE A 500 -35.93 -6.80 15.28
N VAL A 501 -36.21 -7.16 16.54
CA VAL A 501 -36.06 -6.24 17.66
C VAL A 501 -34.60 -5.78 17.77
N VAL A 502 -34.39 -4.49 18.04
CA VAL A 502 -33.06 -3.89 18.24
C VAL A 502 -32.93 -3.52 19.72
N ASN A 503 -32.19 -4.34 20.47
CA ASN A 503 -31.96 -4.14 21.91
C ASN A 503 -30.82 -3.17 22.18
N GLU A 504 -29.74 -3.24 21.39
CA GLU A 504 -28.64 -2.28 21.43
C GLU A 504 -28.60 -1.50 20.10
N PRO A 505 -29.23 -0.31 20.06
CA PRO A 505 -29.35 0.45 18.82
C PRO A 505 -28.14 1.34 18.53
N ARG A 506 -27.20 1.50 19.47
CA ARG A 506 -26.16 2.53 19.36
C ARG A 506 -25.09 2.15 18.36
N ILE A 507 -24.79 3.07 17.44
CA ILE A 507 -23.82 2.90 16.36
C ILE A 507 -22.59 3.75 16.68
N TYR A 508 -21.61 3.15 17.34
CA TYR A 508 -20.31 3.76 17.59
C TYR A 508 -19.37 3.60 16.39
N PHE A 509 -19.58 2.57 15.58
CA PHE A 509 -18.80 2.23 14.39
C PHE A 509 -19.75 2.13 13.21
N GLY A 510 -19.51 2.96 12.19
CA GLY A 510 -20.33 3.05 10.98
C GLY A 510 -19.59 3.76 9.87
N GLU A 511 -20.27 4.05 8.77
CA GLU A 511 -19.68 4.64 7.57
C GLU A 511 -19.34 6.13 7.72
N LEU A 512 -20.09 6.86 8.56
CA LEU A 512 -19.90 8.31 8.78
C LEU A 512 -19.04 8.62 10.03
N THR A 513 -18.53 7.59 10.70
CA THR A 513 -17.82 7.72 11.98
C THR A 513 -16.32 8.04 11.81
N ASP A 514 -16.00 9.19 11.23
CA ASP A 514 -14.61 9.57 10.91
C ASP A 514 -13.84 10.24 12.06
N HIS A 515 -14.53 10.65 13.12
CA HIS A 515 -13.93 11.35 14.26
C HIS A 515 -13.61 10.41 15.42
N TYR A 516 -12.49 10.67 16.10
CA TYR A 516 -12.18 10.00 17.37
C TYR A 516 -13.13 10.45 18.49
N ILE A 517 -13.34 9.60 19.49
CA ILE A 517 -14.17 9.92 20.67
C ILE A 517 -13.52 9.38 21.95
N PHE A 518 -13.92 9.94 23.06
CA PHE A 518 -13.64 9.44 24.40
C PHE A 518 -14.94 8.91 25.00
N VAL A 519 -14.95 7.62 25.29
CA VAL A 519 -16.05 6.94 25.97
C VAL A 519 -15.67 6.63 27.41
N ASN A 520 -16.65 6.38 28.26
CA ASN A 520 -16.43 6.20 29.71
C ASN A 520 -15.70 7.38 30.38
N ALA A 521 -15.90 8.58 29.85
CA ALA A 521 -15.44 9.81 30.45
C ALA A 521 -16.25 10.19 31.70
N LYS A 522 -15.85 11.26 32.38
CA LYS A 522 -16.59 11.82 33.52
C LYS A 522 -17.95 12.41 33.13
N ILE A 523 -18.13 12.74 31.86
CA ILE A 523 -19.37 13.29 31.29
C ILE A 523 -20.13 12.19 30.56
N ASP A 524 -21.45 12.18 30.69
CA ASP A 524 -22.31 11.24 29.98
C ASP A 524 -22.48 11.63 28.51
N GLU A 525 -22.67 10.61 27.67
CA GLU A 525 -22.84 10.72 26.24
C GLU A 525 -24.31 11.02 25.93
N PHE A 526 -24.56 11.85 24.93
CA PHE A 526 -25.92 12.08 24.46
C PHE A 526 -26.42 10.84 23.72
N ASP A 527 -27.60 10.36 24.08
CA ASP A 527 -28.23 9.18 23.47
C ASP A 527 -29.26 9.64 22.42
N TYR A 528 -30.33 10.30 22.87
CA TYR A 528 -31.39 10.85 22.00
C TYR A 528 -32.26 11.89 22.70
N PRO A 529 -33.01 12.73 21.96
CA PRO A 529 -33.94 13.67 22.58
C PRO A 529 -35.23 12.95 23.04
N SER A 530 -35.63 13.10 24.30
CA SER A 530 -36.92 12.57 24.78
C SER A 530 -38.06 13.39 24.18
N SER A 531 -39.11 12.69 23.72
CA SER A 531 -40.34 13.30 23.20
C SER A 531 -41.48 13.33 24.24
N SER A 532 -41.17 13.10 25.52
CA SER A 532 -42.16 12.96 26.58
C SER A 532 -42.41 14.30 27.29
N GLY A 533 -43.35 15.11 26.80
CA GLY A 533 -44.13 16.15 27.52
C GLY A 533 -43.41 17.22 28.37
N ASP A 534 -43.64 18.50 28.04
CA ASP A 534 -43.29 19.72 28.82
C ASP A 534 -41.81 20.06 29.05
N GLY A 535 -40.94 19.56 28.17
CA GLY A 535 -39.55 20.01 28.03
C GLY A 535 -38.77 19.03 27.15
N GLU A 536 -37.90 19.52 26.27
CA GLU A 536 -36.97 18.66 25.53
C GLU A 536 -35.88 18.12 26.49
N GLU A 537 -36.23 17.14 27.34
CA GLU A 537 -35.22 16.47 28.16
C GLU A 537 -34.40 15.51 27.29
N ASN A 538 -33.08 15.70 27.26
CA ASN A 538 -32.18 14.80 26.55
C ASN A 538 -31.92 13.55 27.38
N VAL A 539 -31.98 12.37 26.74
CA VAL A 539 -31.55 11.11 27.34
C VAL A 539 -30.04 10.97 27.15
N TYR A 540 -29.38 10.55 28.22
CA TYR A 540 -27.94 10.32 28.23
C TYR A 540 -27.63 8.85 28.49
N ASN A 541 -26.51 8.41 27.96
CA ASN A 541 -26.01 7.06 28.10
C ASN A 541 -24.55 7.07 28.53
N ARG A 542 -24.12 5.96 29.15
CA ARG A 542 -22.72 5.70 29.43
C ARG A 542 -22.30 4.40 28.76
N TYR A 543 -21.28 4.47 27.92
CA TYR A 543 -20.80 3.33 27.16
C TYR A 543 -20.41 2.15 28.05
N SER A 544 -21.06 1.01 27.87
CA SER A 544 -20.81 -0.21 28.66
C SER A 544 -19.93 -1.23 27.95
N GLY A 545 -19.56 -0.94 26.69
CA GLY A 545 -18.72 -1.79 25.86
C GLY A 545 -17.24 -1.77 26.24
N LYS A 546 -16.45 -2.48 25.42
CA LYS A 546 -15.01 -2.68 25.67
C LYS A 546 -14.12 -1.94 24.66
N ALA A 547 -14.69 -1.26 23.68
CA ALA A 547 -13.91 -0.64 22.62
C ALA A 547 -13.02 0.50 23.13
N GLY A 548 -11.89 0.67 22.47
CA GLY A 548 -10.96 1.78 22.64
C GLY A 548 -9.81 1.55 23.61
N ILE A 549 -8.76 2.35 23.42
CA ILE A 549 -7.52 2.33 24.18
C ILE A 549 -7.76 2.94 25.56
N VAL A 550 -7.55 2.14 26.61
CA VAL A 550 -7.73 2.59 28.01
C VAL A 550 -6.66 3.61 28.39
N MET A 551 -7.10 4.75 28.90
CA MET A 551 -6.28 5.89 29.33
C MET A 551 -5.79 5.77 30.77
N ASP A 552 -5.33 4.58 31.16
CA ASP A 552 -4.99 4.19 32.53
C ASP A 552 -3.81 4.97 33.14
N ASN A 553 -2.97 5.62 32.32
CA ASN A 553 -1.78 6.31 32.78
C ASN A 553 -1.47 7.59 31.99
N PHE A 554 -0.67 8.46 32.61
CA PHE A 554 -0.29 9.75 32.03
C PHE A 554 0.56 9.60 30.75
N PHE A 555 1.35 8.54 30.63
CA PHE A 555 2.18 8.31 29.43
C PHE A 555 1.32 8.05 28.19
N LYS A 556 0.27 7.21 28.28
CA LYS A 556 -0.73 7.04 27.22
C LYS A 556 -1.43 8.36 26.90
N LYS A 557 -1.75 9.17 27.92
CA LYS A 557 -2.32 10.52 27.75
C LYS A 557 -1.41 11.43 26.92
N VAL A 558 -0.10 11.41 27.16
CA VAL A 558 0.91 12.15 26.37
C VAL A 558 1.01 11.62 24.94
N LEU A 559 1.06 10.30 24.74
CA LEU A 559 1.12 9.71 23.40
C LEU A 559 -0.11 10.04 22.56
N VAL A 560 -1.30 9.91 23.14
CA VAL A 560 -2.57 10.25 22.49
C VAL A 560 -2.64 11.74 22.16
N ALA A 561 -2.20 12.59 23.09
CA ALA A 561 -2.12 14.04 22.87
C ALA A 561 -1.24 14.39 21.65
N LEU A 562 -0.06 13.76 21.56
CA LEU A 562 0.85 13.91 20.41
C LEU A 562 0.29 13.33 19.11
N TYR A 563 -0.36 12.17 19.18
CA TYR A 563 -0.94 11.46 18.04
C TYR A 563 -2.07 12.27 17.38
N LEU A 564 -2.99 12.78 18.19
CA LEU A 564 -4.13 13.58 17.72
C LEU A 564 -3.74 15.04 17.44
N ASN A 565 -2.51 15.45 17.78
CA ASN A 565 -2.04 16.85 17.75
C ASN A 565 -2.94 17.81 18.57
N GLU A 566 -3.59 17.32 19.62
CA GLU A 566 -4.49 18.08 20.51
C GLU A 566 -3.95 18.22 21.94
N ASP A 567 -2.63 18.41 22.00
CA ASP A 567 -1.75 18.54 23.17
C ASP A 567 -2.42 19.05 24.46
N ILE A 568 -2.85 20.32 24.47
CA ILE A 568 -3.31 20.99 25.70
C ILE A 568 -4.67 20.44 26.15
N LYS A 569 -5.60 20.26 25.23
CA LYS A 569 -6.98 19.87 25.57
C LYS A 569 -7.00 18.48 26.21
N ILE A 570 -6.24 17.55 25.64
CA ILE A 570 -6.20 16.18 26.15
C ILE A 570 -5.49 16.14 27.50
N LEU A 571 -4.26 16.67 27.60
CA LEU A 571 -3.45 16.56 28.81
C LEU A 571 -4.12 17.15 30.06
N PHE A 572 -4.76 18.32 29.91
CA PHE A 572 -5.33 19.07 31.03
C PHE A 572 -6.85 18.91 31.18
N SER A 573 -7.50 18.09 30.35
CA SER A 573 -8.93 17.81 30.52
C SER A 573 -9.18 16.97 31.77
N GLU A 574 -10.08 17.44 32.63
CA GLU A 574 -10.63 16.73 33.79
C GLU A 574 -11.69 15.69 33.42
N TYR A 575 -12.16 15.69 32.16
CA TYR A 575 -13.12 14.70 31.67
C TYR A 575 -12.47 13.33 31.41
N ILE A 576 -11.15 13.30 31.19
CA ILE A 576 -10.38 12.09 30.93
C ILE A 576 -9.86 11.52 32.26
N THR A 577 -10.43 10.39 32.66
CA THR A 577 -10.06 9.61 33.85
C THR A 577 -9.35 8.31 33.44
N PRO A 578 -8.75 7.55 34.38
CA PRO A 578 -8.12 6.26 34.07
C PRO A 578 -9.05 5.22 33.42
N GLU A 579 -10.36 5.34 33.62
CA GLU A 579 -11.39 4.47 33.03
C GLU A 579 -11.79 4.90 31.60
N THR A 580 -11.44 6.13 31.21
CA THR A 580 -11.77 6.68 29.90
C THR A 580 -11.06 5.88 28.81
N ARG A 581 -11.75 5.64 27.70
CA ARG A 581 -11.21 4.94 26.54
C ARG A 581 -11.23 5.84 25.31
N LEU A 582 -10.11 5.88 24.60
CA LEU A 582 -10.02 6.53 23.30
C LEU A 582 -10.45 5.56 22.21
N VAL A 583 -11.50 5.89 21.47
CA VAL A 583 -11.94 5.12 20.30
C VAL A 583 -11.51 5.85 19.03
N ILE A 584 -10.69 5.18 18.21
CA ILE A 584 -10.15 5.67 16.92
C ILE A 584 -10.38 4.63 15.82
N ASN A 585 -10.25 5.05 14.56
CA ASN A 585 -10.52 4.21 13.37
C ASN A 585 -11.92 3.59 13.47
N ARG A 586 -12.92 4.46 13.61
CA ARG A 586 -14.32 4.07 13.81
C ARG A 586 -15.03 3.79 12.49
N ASN A 587 -14.67 4.55 11.45
CA ASN A 587 -15.05 4.26 10.08
C ASN A 587 -14.70 2.81 9.73
N ILE A 588 -15.73 2.02 9.43
CA ILE A 588 -15.63 0.58 9.29
C ILE A 588 -14.71 0.16 8.12
N LEU A 589 -14.74 0.88 7.00
CA LEU A 589 -13.87 0.60 5.84
C LEU A 589 -12.42 0.91 6.16
N ASN A 590 -12.14 2.08 6.76
CA ASN A 590 -10.79 2.44 7.19
C ASN A 590 -10.25 1.47 8.24
N ARG A 591 -11.11 0.98 9.14
CA ARG A 591 -10.79 0.00 10.19
C ARG A 591 -10.35 -1.32 9.58
N VAL A 592 -11.15 -1.93 8.71
CA VAL A 592 -10.81 -3.23 8.10
C VAL A 592 -9.61 -3.12 7.17
N GLN A 593 -9.49 -2.03 6.40
CA GLN A 593 -8.33 -1.75 5.57
C GLN A 593 -7.05 -1.61 6.39
N LYS A 594 -7.12 -1.03 7.58
CA LYS A 594 -5.96 -0.93 8.48
C LYS A 594 -5.56 -2.30 9.04
N ILE A 595 -6.52 -3.16 9.36
CA ILE A 595 -6.25 -4.50 9.93
C ILE A 595 -5.62 -5.43 8.89
N MET A 596 -6.23 -5.53 7.71
CA MET A 596 -5.75 -6.35 6.59
C MET A 596 -5.67 -5.52 5.31
N PRO A 597 -4.56 -4.79 5.07
CA PRO A 597 -4.43 -3.85 3.96
C PRO A 597 -4.25 -4.50 2.58
N PHE A 598 -4.18 -5.83 2.53
CA PHE A 598 -3.89 -6.62 1.34
C PHE A 598 -5.15 -7.21 0.68
N ILE A 599 -6.31 -7.04 1.30
CA ILE A 599 -7.62 -7.36 0.71
C ILE A 599 -8.17 -6.09 0.06
N THR A 600 -8.82 -6.26 -1.09
CA THR A 600 -9.60 -5.19 -1.73
C THR A 600 -11.02 -5.26 -1.18
N TYR A 601 -11.48 -4.27 -0.43
CA TYR A 601 -12.84 -4.28 0.13
C TYR A 601 -13.85 -3.66 -0.83
N ASP A 602 -15.08 -4.14 -0.75
CA ASP A 602 -16.24 -3.47 -1.33
C ASP A 602 -16.43 -2.09 -0.69
N LYS A 603 -16.99 -1.18 -1.47
CA LYS A 603 -17.21 0.21 -1.05
C LYS A 603 -18.59 0.43 -0.46
N ASP A 604 -19.47 -0.55 -0.56
CA ASP A 604 -20.89 -0.51 -0.16
C ASP A 604 -21.12 -1.55 0.96
N PRO A 605 -20.71 -1.25 2.21
CA PRO A 605 -20.95 -2.14 3.34
C PRO A 605 -22.42 -2.08 3.75
N TYR A 606 -23.05 -3.22 4.04
CA TYR A 606 -24.48 -3.23 4.39
C TYR A 606 -24.74 -3.57 5.85
N ILE A 607 -25.77 -2.97 6.43
CA ILE A 607 -26.15 -3.18 7.83
C ILE A 607 -27.17 -4.32 8.00
N VAL A 608 -26.95 -5.17 9.01
CA VAL A 608 -27.82 -6.30 9.37
C VAL A 608 -28.24 -6.21 10.84
N VAL A 609 -29.51 -6.51 11.11
CA VAL A 609 -30.03 -6.70 12.47
C VAL A 609 -29.94 -8.19 12.81
N SER A 610 -29.16 -8.54 13.82
CA SER A 610 -29.07 -9.93 14.27
C SER A 610 -29.00 -10.00 15.79
N GLU A 611 -29.80 -10.90 16.39
CA GLU A 611 -29.82 -11.16 17.84
C GLU A 611 -29.95 -9.90 18.71
N GLY A 612 -30.71 -8.90 18.27
CA GLY A 612 -30.89 -7.65 19.01
C GLY A 612 -29.79 -6.60 18.82
N LYS A 613 -28.81 -6.86 17.94
CA LYS A 613 -27.66 -5.99 17.67
C LYS A 613 -27.56 -5.64 16.19
N LEU A 614 -26.68 -4.68 15.92
CA LEU A 614 -26.39 -4.17 14.58
C LEU A 614 -24.98 -4.58 14.15
N TYR A 615 -24.87 -5.17 12.97
CA TYR A 615 -23.61 -5.61 12.37
C TYR A 615 -23.47 -5.08 10.96
N TRP A 616 -22.29 -4.59 10.62
CA TRP A 616 -21.92 -4.29 9.25
C TRP A 616 -21.30 -5.50 8.60
N ILE A 617 -21.71 -5.81 7.37
CA ILE A 617 -21.08 -6.84 6.55
C ILE A 617 -20.38 -6.18 5.37
N ILE A 618 -19.12 -6.55 5.18
CA ILE A 618 -18.25 -6.00 4.14
C ILE A 618 -17.70 -7.15 3.31
N ASP A 619 -17.87 -7.04 2.00
CA ASP A 619 -17.31 -7.99 1.05
C ASP A 619 -15.82 -7.70 0.80
N GLY A 620 -15.00 -8.74 0.85
CA GLY A 620 -13.55 -8.67 0.64
C GLY A 620 -13.10 -9.52 -0.53
N TYR A 621 -12.26 -8.94 -1.38
CA TYR A 621 -11.80 -9.53 -2.62
C TYR A 621 -10.28 -9.71 -2.65
N THR A 622 -9.83 -10.86 -3.13
CA THR A 622 -8.44 -11.05 -3.57
C THR A 622 -8.34 -10.72 -5.05
N THR A 623 -7.46 -9.80 -5.41
CA THR A 623 -7.30 -9.28 -6.77
C THR A 623 -5.87 -9.48 -7.29
N SER A 624 -5.71 -9.49 -8.61
CA SER A 624 -4.40 -9.48 -9.26
C SER A 624 -4.50 -8.82 -10.64
N ASP A 625 -3.38 -8.28 -11.10
CA ASP A 625 -3.13 -7.76 -12.44
C ASP A 625 -2.23 -8.71 -13.27
N GLN A 626 -1.96 -9.91 -12.76
CA GLN A 626 -1.00 -10.88 -13.29
C GLN A 626 -1.62 -12.23 -13.65
N PHE A 627 -2.92 -12.29 -13.92
CA PHE A 627 -3.53 -13.49 -14.48
C PHE A 627 -3.25 -13.58 -15.99
N PRO A 628 -2.59 -14.64 -16.48
CA PRO A 628 -2.17 -14.73 -17.88
C PRO A 628 -3.36 -14.73 -18.86
N TYR A 629 -3.29 -13.97 -19.97
CA TYR A 629 -4.35 -13.84 -21.00
C TYR A 629 -5.66 -13.17 -20.59
N SER A 630 -5.88 -12.92 -19.30
CA SER A 630 -7.15 -12.37 -18.83
C SER A 630 -7.28 -10.87 -19.16
N ARG A 631 -8.50 -10.46 -19.51
CA ARG A 631 -8.82 -9.06 -19.81
C ARG A 631 -8.73 -8.18 -18.58
N TYR A 632 -8.14 -7.00 -18.73
CA TYR A 632 -8.13 -5.98 -17.68
C TYR A 632 -9.48 -5.26 -17.58
N VAL A 633 -10.02 -5.17 -16.36
CA VAL A 633 -11.18 -4.38 -16.00
C VAL A 633 -10.85 -3.59 -14.73
N GLY A 634 -10.84 -2.26 -14.81
CA GLY A 634 -10.53 -1.41 -13.65
C GLY A 634 -9.11 -1.58 -13.10
N GLY A 635 -8.14 -1.97 -13.94
CA GLY A 635 -6.73 -2.15 -13.55
C GLY A 635 -6.39 -3.53 -12.97
N ILE A 636 -7.37 -4.43 -12.83
CA ILE A 636 -7.16 -5.83 -12.42
C ILE A 636 -7.54 -6.76 -13.57
N ASN A 637 -7.00 -7.97 -13.59
CA ASN A 637 -7.39 -9.03 -14.53
C ASN A 637 -7.77 -10.35 -13.82
N TYR A 638 -7.90 -10.32 -12.50
CA TYR A 638 -8.38 -11.43 -11.68
C TYR A 638 -9.03 -10.90 -10.41
N ILE A 639 -10.13 -11.55 -10.00
CA ILE A 639 -10.84 -11.24 -8.76
C ILE A 639 -11.55 -12.47 -8.19
N ARG A 640 -11.54 -12.62 -6.87
CA ARG A 640 -12.38 -13.57 -6.13
C ARG A 640 -12.94 -12.90 -4.89
N ASN A 641 -14.24 -13.09 -4.63
CA ASN A 641 -14.86 -12.77 -3.35
C ASN A 641 -14.39 -13.86 -2.37
N SER A 642 -13.38 -13.54 -1.59
CA SER A 642 -12.57 -14.51 -0.83
C SER A 642 -12.72 -14.33 0.67
N VAL A 643 -13.23 -13.18 1.11
CA VAL A 643 -13.32 -12.82 2.52
C VAL A 643 -14.66 -12.15 2.78
N LYS A 644 -15.32 -12.51 3.86
CA LYS A 644 -16.44 -11.74 4.41
C LYS A 644 -16.02 -11.13 5.73
N VAL A 645 -16.30 -9.85 5.94
CA VAL A 645 -15.96 -9.17 7.18
C VAL A 645 -17.22 -8.76 7.91
N VAL A 646 -17.29 -9.08 9.18
CA VAL A 646 -18.39 -8.67 10.07
C VAL A 646 -17.83 -7.68 11.08
N VAL A 647 -18.47 -6.52 11.22
CA VAL A 647 -18.10 -5.48 12.20
C VAL A 647 -19.28 -5.19 13.12
N ASP A 648 -19.09 -5.39 14.42
CA ASP A 648 -20.06 -5.01 15.45
C ASP A 648 -20.18 -3.47 15.50
N ALA A 649 -21.38 -2.92 15.28
CA ALA A 649 -21.60 -1.47 15.24
C ALA A 649 -21.42 -0.78 16.60
N TYR A 650 -21.47 -1.52 17.71
CA TYR A 650 -21.36 -1.01 19.07
C TYR A 650 -19.92 -1.10 19.63
N ASN A 651 -19.25 -2.25 19.48
CA ASN A 651 -17.89 -2.46 19.97
C ASN A 651 -16.80 -2.36 18.89
N GLY A 652 -17.16 -2.39 17.61
CA GLY A 652 -16.17 -2.35 16.52
C GLY A 652 -15.27 -3.59 16.47
N ASN A 653 -15.69 -4.69 17.10
CA ASN A 653 -15.02 -5.99 16.92
C ASN A 653 -15.16 -6.40 15.46
N VAL A 654 -14.06 -6.89 14.89
CA VAL A 654 -13.98 -7.27 13.48
C VAL A 654 -13.70 -8.76 13.40
N GLU A 655 -14.49 -9.49 12.62
CA GLU A 655 -14.27 -10.90 12.31
C GLU A 655 -14.13 -11.09 10.81
N PHE A 656 -13.05 -11.75 10.38
CA PHE A 656 -12.78 -12.11 8.99
C PHE A 656 -13.08 -13.59 8.80
N TYR A 657 -13.92 -13.91 7.80
CA TYR A 657 -14.36 -15.25 7.44
C TYR A 657 -13.83 -15.67 6.07
#